data_AF-A0A316Z504-F1
#
_entry.id   AF-A0A316Z504-F1
#
_cell.length_a   1.000
_cell.length_b   1.000
_cell.length_c   1.000
_cell.angle_alpha   90.00
_cell.angle_beta   90.00
_cell.angle_gamma   90.00
#
_symmetry.space_group_name_H-M   'P 1'
#
loop_
_entity.id
_entity.type
_entity.pdbx_description
1 polymer ?
#
loop_
_entity_poly.entity_id
_entity_poly.type
_entity_poly.pdbx_seq_one_letter_code
_entity_poly.pdbx_strand_id
1 'polypeptide(L)'
;MTSLVPLLLPALPPPLQGSSRAPSNLARSVRCAEGAFGDVLYVGASDGGLHRYQLGDEGYVLDRTRMLTSSGKAIDRLYPLALGDHAGVLLVLAESTLHFLDPLTLEALPGLPRIGGVAAVVLDEQELRRREQQALAGVAPDADNRVSVVVVRRRVVLVAKMGRAWETLKEIPIASGALLARRWGSALLLATTSTYSLLSLATSELIELGLPISQASSAPSAAERPSILPIPSAEGDDCDFLITSHTTNGTLGVFVGTDGEVRPKLLEWPKHPRGLALEQGKIHALLRNDVLETHDAANLALVSRVPVPAELEPRLLSSGFDAFALPASASPPLRKAAVSLRSGKMREIASEAKSATRRGKILLLGREKVVCICEQSLEDKARALAAAQDWEQLEGLVDAAWDAAGRGEPPLPLQFASLLLAFYLVRSVQFRKATRHLECGRVDPALLISWLDGTTAPSPRVEEAVIFEELLPSLPQCTGRDIIRGSLEFNYVPPLVIEESALAQKLSAQLLETSEVMIRDVLIAFRGLPAVARDERITDTTLAKLLALGGDGTALRALLGSDNACDLQETEPLLEKAGLFSALATVREARGDLEGVLQLWTRLIDGEIEDQAFEGSMADVVRLLEFSGDSQLIKKHSLWVVQRDADAGIRLLTREAGGPALANGDGATDDYKKTLSELKRLDPQAAEAFLEHMVLAREPPIAELHTELVELLISRVVGSDAEAKHAMAEVSDDYRSGGYAESFVAHLALRAASASSIVERLKLIMLLQGSITLDAEALLDRLEREELLLYERAVLLGKLRRDQEALQLLAVEMRDANSAEAYCLQAGAVLSPMLAESLAAEHGLALYSSLIARRAASEPSVKTRESTKQQLLRDLLQVYMRSGEKQELRTATAHLLNTQARHLPTLDVLAAVPDTWPVGVLETFLSRNLRQQLHVRRQGQIMRAASLAQNLEVQEHAWASLRAMGGVIQDEPDDNIPPPPAAPAGDTDEKALPDQQGAAHAGLAEKVLALEYAAPDVTDLTADKEASRTQQDSPAHHELA
;
A
#
# COMPACT_ATOMS: atom_id res chain seq x y z
N MET A 1 17.05 -32.32 28.35
CA MET A 1 17.53 -33.71 28.38
C MET A 1 18.26 -34.01 27.07
N THR A 2 19.41 -34.67 27.16
CA THR A 2 20.22 -35.11 26.01
C THR A 2 19.58 -36.36 25.39
N SER A 3 19.40 -36.38 24.07
CA SER A 3 18.86 -37.50 23.31
C SER A 3 19.90 -38.11 22.39
N LEU A 4 19.78 -39.41 22.14
CA LEU A 4 20.59 -40.16 21.17
C LEU A 4 19.73 -40.42 19.93
N VAL A 5 20.00 -39.70 18.84
CA VAL A 5 19.25 -39.82 17.58
C VAL A 5 20.05 -40.70 16.61
N PRO A 6 19.57 -41.90 16.25
CA PRO A 6 20.27 -42.75 15.29
C PRO A 6 20.25 -42.11 13.90
N LEU A 7 21.42 -42.00 13.25
CA LEU A 7 21.53 -41.49 11.88
C LEU A 7 21.70 -42.61 10.86
N LEU A 8 22.60 -43.56 11.15
CA LEU A 8 22.92 -44.67 10.26
C LEU A 8 23.04 -45.98 11.04
N LEU A 9 22.16 -46.93 10.70
CA LEU A 9 22.07 -48.26 11.30
C LEU A 9 21.73 -49.31 10.21
N PRO A 10 22.69 -49.93 9.52
CA PRO A 10 24.15 -49.81 9.66
C PRO A 10 24.76 -48.64 8.86
N ALA A 11 25.92 -48.15 9.30
CA ALA A 11 26.66 -47.04 8.71
C ALA A 11 27.68 -47.44 7.64
N LEU A 12 27.90 -48.73 7.44
CA LEU A 12 28.81 -49.25 6.42
C LEU A 12 28.00 -50.07 5.41
N PRO A 13 28.15 -49.83 4.09
CA PRO A 13 27.50 -50.67 3.08
C PRO A 13 28.00 -52.11 3.13
N PRO A 14 27.25 -53.09 2.60
CA PRO A 14 27.74 -54.46 2.48
C PRO A 14 29.06 -54.52 1.68
N PRO A 15 29.97 -55.45 1.99
CA PRO A 15 31.23 -55.58 1.26
C PRO A 15 30.98 -55.92 -0.21
N LEU A 16 31.71 -55.27 -1.13
CA LEU A 16 31.61 -55.51 -2.57
C LEU A 16 31.93 -56.98 -2.91
N GLN A 17 31.10 -57.61 -3.74
CA GLN A 17 31.21 -59.03 -4.10
C GLN A 17 32.59 -59.34 -4.72
N GLY A 18 33.39 -60.16 -4.03
CA GLY A 18 34.74 -60.58 -4.44
C GLY A 18 35.79 -60.60 -3.32
N SER A 19 35.57 -59.88 -2.20
CA SER A 19 36.54 -59.79 -1.09
C SER A 19 36.13 -60.55 0.19
N SER A 20 34.98 -61.24 0.20
CA SER A 20 34.29 -61.80 1.38
C SER A 20 35.13 -62.68 2.32
N ARG A 21 36.31 -63.19 1.92
CA ARG A 21 37.16 -64.10 2.73
C ARG A 21 38.41 -63.46 3.35
N ALA A 22 38.66 -62.17 3.17
CA ALA A 22 39.81 -61.51 3.82
C ALA A 22 39.54 -61.25 5.32
N PRO A 23 40.48 -61.51 6.25
CA PRO A 23 40.30 -61.25 7.70
C PRO A 23 40.06 -59.77 8.03
N SER A 24 40.38 -58.86 7.10
CA SER A 24 40.04 -57.43 7.18
C SER A 24 38.53 -57.15 7.14
N ASN A 25 37.72 -58.02 6.53
CA ASN A 25 36.27 -57.83 6.41
C ASN A 25 35.49 -58.20 7.69
N LEU A 26 36.01 -59.09 8.55
CA LEU A 26 35.39 -59.39 9.86
C LEU A 26 35.61 -58.27 10.90
N ALA A 27 36.59 -57.39 10.67
CA ALA A 27 36.99 -56.33 11.60
C ALA A 27 36.63 -54.91 11.09
N ARG A 28 35.76 -54.81 10.08
CA ARG A 28 35.35 -53.53 9.52
C ARG A 28 34.63 -52.70 10.59
N SER A 29 34.96 -51.41 10.64
CA SER A 29 34.34 -50.48 11.57
C SER A 29 34.45 -49.04 11.11
N VAL A 30 33.53 -48.20 11.56
CA VAL A 30 33.59 -46.75 11.40
C VAL A 30 34.77 -46.20 12.20
N ARG A 31 35.60 -45.38 11.54
CA ARG A 31 36.78 -44.75 12.13
C ARG A 31 36.58 -43.27 12.39
N CYS A 32 35.94 -42.60 11.44
CA CYS A 32 35.59 -41.19 11.53
C CYS A 32 34.30 -40.96 10.73
N ALA A 33 33.53 -39.97 11.13
CA ALA A 33 32.41 -39.45 10.35
C ALA A 33 32.29 -37.96 10.61
N GLU A 34 31.91 -37.21 9.58
CA GLU A 34 31.76 -35.76 9.63
C GLU A 34 30.57 -35.34 8.78
N GLY A 35 29.70 -34.50 9.35
CA GLY A 35 28.60 -33.87 8.62
C GLY A 35 29.06 -32.57 7.96
N ALA A 36 28.54 -32.27 6.77
CA ALA A 36 28.85 -31.03 6.07
C ALA A 36 27.81 -30.67 5.01
N PHE A 37 27.87 -29.41 4.57
CA PHE A 37 27.03 -28.87 3.50
C PHE A 37 25.53 -28.98 3.82
N GLY A 38 25.18 -28.99 5.10
CA GLY A 38 23.81 -29.04 5.59
C GLY A 38 23.14 -30.41 5.50
N ASP A 39 23.30 -31.17 4.42
CA ASP A 39 22.53 -32.39 4.16
C ASP A 39 23.37 -33.63 3.80
N VAL A 40 24.70 -33.55 3.96
CA VAL A 40 25.64 -34.63 3.62
C VAL A 40 26.36 -35.14 4.85
N LEU A 41 26.49 -36.46 4.95
CA LEU A 41 27.28 -37.14 5.98
C LEU A 41 28.37 -38.01 5.31
N TYR A 42 29.63 -37.76 5.66
CA TYR A 42 30.77 -38.55 5.19
C TYR A 42 31.20 -39.53 6.27
N VAL A 43 31.45 -40.79 5.89
CA VAL A 43 31.87 -41.86 6.80
C VAL A 43 33.13 -42.52 6.27
N GLY A 44 34.18 -42.55 7.09
CA GLY A 44 35.44 -43.22 6.81
C GLY A 44 35.55 -44.56 7.54
N ALA A 45 35.86 -45.62 6.80
CA ALA A 45 35.93 -46.99 7.31
C ALA A 45 37.37 -47.48 7.55
N SER A 46 37.51 -48.52 8.38
CA SER A 46 38.81 -49.13 8.72
C SER A 46 39.46 -49.90 7.57
N ASP A 47 38.70 -50.23 6.52
CA ASP A 47 39.16 -50.89 5.29
C ASP A 47 39.52 -49.88 4.18
N GLY A 48 39.51 -48.58 4.46
CA GLY A 48 39.88 -47.55 3.49
C GLY A 48 38.74 -47.07 2.59
N GLY A 49 37.51 -47.51 2.85
CA GLY A 49 36.30 -47.03 2.18
C GLY A 49 35.85 -45.66 2.71
N LEU A 50 35.66 -44.71 1.79
CA LEU A 50 35.00 -43.43 2.03
C LEU A 50 33.57 -43.50 1.48
N HIS A 51 32.59 -43.26 2.34
CA HIS A 51 31.17 -43.31 2.02
C HIS A 51 30.54 -41.93 2.18
N ARG A 52 29.77 -41.49 1.19
CA ARG A 52 28.97 -40.27 1.20
C ARG A 52 27.50 -40.65 1.31
N TYR A 53 26.83 -40.11 2.31
CA TYR A 53 25.38 -40.24 2.51
C TYR A 53 24.71 -38.88 2.31
N GLN A 54 23.57 -38.88 1.64
CA GLN A 54 22.73 -37.71 1.41
C GLN A 54 21.45 -37.84 2.22
N LEU A 55 20.98 -36.75 2.85
CA LEU A 55 19.72 -36.73 3.56
C LEU A 55 18.54 -36.83 2.56
N GLY A 56 17.74 -37.88 2.68
CA GLY A 56 16.43 -38.02 2.03
C GLY A 56 15.28 -37.91 3.04
N ASP A 57 14.06 -38.22 2.59
CA ASP A 57 12.84 -38.03 3.39
C ASP A 57 12.78 -38.89 4.66
N GLU A 58 13.23 -40.15 4.60
CA GLU A 58 13.26 -41.09 5.73
C GLU A 58 14.62 -41.16 6.44
N GLY A 59 15.59 -40.35 6.01
CA GLY A 59 16.92 -40.24 6.61
C GLY A 59 18.07 -40.35 5.62
N TYR A 60 19.27 -40.63 6.13
CA TYR A 60 20.49 -40.60 5.33
C TYR A 60 20.61 -41.84 4.44
N VAL A 61 20.62 -41.63 3.12
CA VAL A 61 20.76 -42.68 2.10
C VAL A 61 22.17 -42.66 1.52
N LEU A 62 22.76 -43.84 1.27
CA LEU A 62 24.08 -43.93 0.66
C LEU A 62 24.03 -43.42 -0.78
N ASP A 63 24.79 -42.37 -1.07
CA ASP A 63 24.91 -41.79 -2.40
C ASP A 63 26.13 -42.36 -3.15
N ARG A 64 27.33 -42.29 -2.55
CA ARG A 64 28.57 -42.70 -3.22
C ARG A 64 29.54 -43.40 -2.28
N THR A 65 30.36 -44.28 -2.85
CA THR A 65 31.45 -44.97 -2.16
C THR A 65 32.73 -44.90 -3.00
N ARG A 66 33.86 -44.58 -2.36
CA ARG A 66 35.19 -44.61 -2.97
C ARG A 66 36.17 -45.36 -2.09
N MET A 67 36.89 -46.31 -2.67
CA MET A 67 38.05 -46.92 -2.02
C MET A 67 39.27 -46.03 -2.25
N LEU A 68 39.78 -45.41 -1.18
CA LEU A 68 40.94 -44.52 -1.26
C LEU A 68 42.27 -45.27 -1.22
N THR A 69 42.31 -46.36 -0.46
CA THR A 69 43.52 -47.17 -0.29
C THR A 69 43.31 -48.54 -0.95
N SER A 70 44.13 -48.88 -1.93
CA SER A 70 44.12 -50.22 -2.56
C SER A 70 44.68 -51.31 -1.64
N SER A 71 45.41 -50.88 -0.61
CA SER A 71 45.98 -51.66 0.50
C SER A 71 44.97 -52.02 1.60
N GLY A 72 43.75 -51.46 1.58
CA GLY A 72 42.73 -51.70 2.60
C GLY A 72 43.02 -51.07 3.97
N LYS A 73 43.81 -50.00 4.02
CA LYS A 73 44.15 -49.30 5.28
C LYS A 73 43.14 -48.22 5.64
N ALA A 74 42.94 -48.03 6.95
CA ALA A 74 41.93 -47.17 7.53
C ALA A 74 42.03 -45.69 7.13
N ILE A 75 40.86 -45.04 7.03
CA ILE A 75 40.74 -43.58 6.98
C ILE A 75 40.75 -43.06 8.42
N ASP A 76 41.68 -42.14 8.72
CA ASP A 76 41.92 -41.66 10.09
C ASP A 76 41.01 -40.48 10.46
N ARG A 77 40.85 -39.50 9.56
CA ARG A 77 40.05 -38.28 9.77
C ARG A 77 39.54 -37.71 8.44
N LEU A 78 38.41 -37.00 8.51
CA LEU A 78 37.79 -36.26 7.41
C LEU A 78 37.68 -34.78 7.79
N TYR A 79 37.85 -33.88 6.84
CA TYR A 79 37.63 -32.44 7.02
C TYR A 79 36.94 -31.88 5.78
N PRO A 80 35.61 -31.85 5.75
CA PRO A 80 34.87 -31.18 4.71
C PRO A 80 34.96 -29.66 4.90
N LEU A 81 35.41 -28.93 3.88
CA LEU A 81 35.59 -27.48 3.90
C LEU A 81 34.67 -26.81 2.88
N ALA A 82 33.83 -25.88 3.36
CA ALA A 82 33.05 -24.99 2.50
C ALA A 82 33.87 -23.75 2.14
N LEU A 83 34.00 -23.45 0.84
CA LEU A 83 34.83 -22.36 0.31
C LEU A 83 33.98 -21.26 -0.38
N GLY A 84 32.85 -20.87 0.25
CA GLY A 84 31.91 -19.87 -0.28
C GLY A 84 31.01 -20.40 -1.41
N ASP A 85 30.70 -19.58 -2.41
CA ASP A 85 29.78 -19.85 -3.55
C ASP A 85 30.29 -20.92 -4.56
N HIS A 86 31.31 -21.70 -4.19
CA HIS A 86 31.97 -22.67 -5.06
C HIS A 86 31.99 -24.06 -4.40
N ALA A 87 32.11 -25.10 -5.24
CA ALA A 87 32.25 -26.49 -4.79
C ALA A 87 33.34 -26.59 -3.70
N GLY A 88 32.98 -27.12 -2.52
CA GLY A 88 33.88 -27.25 -1.38
C GLY A 88 35.04 -28.23 -1.64
N VAL A 89 35.88 -28.45 -0.63
CA VAL A 89 36.98 -29.44 -0.71
C VAL A 89 36.89 -30.40 0.48
N LEU A 90 36.99 -31.70 0.20
CA LEU A 90 37.07 -32.73 1.22
C LEU A 90 38.53 -33.15 1.44
N LEU A 91 39.08 -32.81 2.59
CA LEU A 91 40.39 -33.27 3.02
C LEU A 91 40.26 -34.63 3.70
N VAL A 92 41.01 -35.62 3.24
CA VAL A 92 40.99 -36.98 3.80
C VAL A 92 42.38 -37.38 4.24
N LEU A 93 42.54 -37.69 5.52
CA LEU A 93 43.78 -38.22 6.07
C LEU A 93 43.71 -39.75 6.05
N ALA A 94 44.55 -40.38 5.22
CA ALA A 94 44.69 -41.83 5.13
C ALA A 94 46.17 -42.20 4.97
N GLU A 95 46.64 -43.20 5.70
CA GLU A 95 48.04 -43.66 5.67
C GLU A 95 49.08 -42.54 5.92
N SER A 96 48.82 -41.63 6.86
CA SER A 96 49.66 -40.45 7.10
C SER A 96 49.86 -39.56 5.85
N THR A 97 48.95 -39.66 4.87
CA THR A 97 48.94 -38.85 3.66
C THR A 97 47.62 -38.07 3.60
N LEU A 98 47.74 -36.78 3.32
CA LEU A 98 46.59 -35.90 3.14
C LEU A 98 46.18 -35.91 1.66
N HIS A 99 44.95 -36.33 1.41
CA HIS A 99 44.31 -36.36 0.11
C HIS A 99 43.31 -35.21 -0.01
N PHE A 100 43.21 -34.64 -1.21
CA PHE A 100 42.31 -33.54 -1.53
C PHE A 100 41.29 -34.05 -2.55
N LEU A 101 40.04 -34.16 -2.13
CA LEU A 101 38.96 -34.71 -2.95
C LEU A 101 37.87 -33.66 -3.19
N ASP A 102 37.20 -33.79 -4.32
CA ASP A 102 35.95 -33.12 -4.60
C ASP A 102 34.84 -33.75 -3.73
N PRO A 103 34.06 -32.97 -2.97
CA PRO A 103 33.09 -33.48 -2.02
C PRO A 103 31.91 -34.20 -2.70
N LEU A 104 31.55 -33.81 -3.93
CA LEU A 104 30.40 -34.38 -4.65
C LEU A 104 30.75 -35.68 -5.37
N THR A 105 31.89 -35.70 -6.06
CA THR A 105 32.33 -36.82 -6.88
C THR A 105 33.22 -37.80 -6.13
N LEU A 106 33.79 -37.37 -5.00
CA LEU A 106 34.89 -38.02 -4.28
C LEU A 106 36.17 -38.16 -5.12
N GLU A 107 36.30 -37.46 -6.25
CA GLU A 107 37.48 -37.51 -7.12
C GLU A 107 38.63 -36.65 -6.64
N ALA A 108 39.87 -37.07 -6.94
CA ALA A 108 41.04 -36.30 -6.54
C ALA A 108 41.11 -35.00 -7.35
N LEU A 109 41.20 -33.87 -6.66
CA LEU A 109 41.24 -32.56 -7.31
C LEU A 109 42.59 -32.34 -8.00
N PRO A 110 42.61 -31.92 -9.28
CA PRO A 110 43.84 -31.68 -10.02
C PRO A 110 44.58 -30.43 -9.51
N GLY A 111 45.92 -30.47 -9.50
CA GLY A 111 46.76 -29.32 -9.16
C GLY A 111 47.07 -29.13 -7.67
N LEU A 112 46.49 -29.94 -6.77
CA LEU A 112 46.78 -29.89 -5.33
C LEU A 112 47.93 -30.83 -4.93
N PRO A 113 48.79 -30.44 -3.97
CA PRO A 113 49.94 -31.24 -3.56
C PRO A 113 49.51 -32.50 -2.81
N ARG A 114 50.25 -33.61 -2.97
CA ARG A 114 50.13 -34.76 -2.05
C ARG A 114 51.07 -34.55 -0.87
N ILE A 115 50.51 -34.46 0.33
CA ILE A 115 51.27 -34.15 1.55
C ILE A 115 51.39 -35.45 2.36
N GLY A 116 52.56 -36.08 2.33
CA GLY A 116 52.88 -37.26 3.14
C GLY A 116 53.45 -36.92 4.52
N GLY A 117 53.51 -37.92 5.40
CA GLY A 117 54.09 -37.80 6.74
C GLY A 117 53.26 -36.95 7.71
N VAL A 118 51.96 -36.85 7.47
CA VAL A 118 51.00 -36.07 8.27
C VAL A 118 50.55 -36.89 9.47
N ALA A 119 50.74 -36.33 10.67
CA ALA A 119 50.27 -36.92 11.92
C ALA A 119 48.87 -36.40 12.30
N ALA A 120 48.62 -35.10 12.11
CA ALA A 120 47.32 -34.48 12.35
C ALA A 120 47.09 -33.29 11.41
N VAL A 121 45.82 -33.05 11.08
CA VAL A 121 45.35 -31.81 10.42
C VAL A 121 44.44 -31.08 11.39
N VAL A 122 44.63 -29.77 11.51
CA VAL A 122 43.94 -28.91 12.47
C VAL A 122 43.42 -27.69 11.74
N LEU A 123 42.11 -27.45 11.87
CA LEU A 123 41.47 -26.23 11.38
C LEU A 123 41.44 -25.17 12.49
N ASP A 124 41.32 -23.91 12.11
CA ASP A 124 41.16 -22.82 13.08
C ASP A 124 39.70 -22.74 13.55
N GLU A 125 39.42 -23.23 14.75
CA GLU A 125 38.05 -23.26 15.31
C GLU A 125 37.49 -21.86 15.56
N GLN A 126 38.35 -20.87 15.81
CA GLN A 126 37.95 -19.48 15.96
C GLN A 126 37.47 -18.90 14.61
N GLU A 127 38.20 -19.18 13.53
CA GLU A 127 37.83 -18.76 12.17
C GLU A 127 36.50 -19.41 11.74
N LEU A 128 36.34 -20.71 11.97
CA LEU A 128 35.12 -21.45 11.64
C LEU A 128 33.91 -20.91 12.40
N ARG A 129 34.07 -20.58 13.69
CA ARG A 129 32.98 -20.04 14.50
C ARG A 129 32.56 -18.63 14.05
N ARG A 130 33.52 -17.76 13.70
CA ARG A 130 33.19 -16.42 13.17
C ARG A 130 32.37 -16.52 11.88
N ARG A 131 32.72 -17.46 10.99
CA ARG A 131 31.94 -17.73 9.77
C ARG A 131 30.53 -18.24 10.07
N GLU A 132 30.38 -19.13 11.04
CA GLU A 132 29.08 -19.63 11.49
C GLU A 132 28.18 -18.49 12.01
N GLN A 133 28.75 -17.58 12.82
CA GLN A 133 28.03 -16.41 13.34
C GLN A 133 27.66 -15.39 12.26
N GLN A 134 28.56 -15.12 11.30
CA GLN A 134 28.28 -14.24 10.15
C GLN A 134 27.19 -14.82 9.25
N ALA A 135 27.23 -16.14 8.99
CA ALA A 135 26.20 -16.85 8.23
C ALA A 135 24.84 -16.77 8.93
N LEU A 136 24.80 -16.92 10.25
CA LEU A 136 23.57 -16.79 11.05
C LEU A 136 23.04 -15.34 11.07
N ALA A 137 23.93 -14.34 10.97
CA ALA A 137 23.59 -12.92 10.89
C ALA A 137 23.25 -12.44 9.46
N GLY A 138 23.29 -13.33 8.45
CA GLY A 138 23.01 -12.98 7.05
C GLY A 138 24.05 -12.07 6.41
N VAL A 139 25.24 -11.97 6.99
CA VAL A 139 26.34 -11.16 6.45
C VAL A 139 27.04 -11.96 5.35
N ALA A 140 27.26 -11.33 4.19
CA ALA A 140 27.94 -11.98 3.08
C ALA A 140 29.36 -12.45 3.51
N PRO A 141 29.79 -13.65 3.08
CA PRO A 141 31.10 -14.17 3.45
C PRO A 141 32.22 -13.23 2.95
N ASP A 142 33.29 -13.13 3.74
CA ASP A 142 34.48 -12.35 3.37
C ASP A 142 35.02 -12.77 1.99
N ALA A 143 35.45 -11.80 1.18
CA ALA A 143 35.92 -12.00 -0.20
C ALA A 143 37.12 -12.97 -0.34
N ASP A 144 37.83 -13.29 0.75
CA ASP A 144 39.06 -14.10 0.71
C ASP A 144 38.78 -15.62 0.63
N ASN A 145 37.55 -16.11 0.95
CA ASN A 145 37.04 -17.50 0.76
C ASN A 145 38.05 -18.66 0.97
N ARG A 146 39.06 -18.48 1.82
CA ARG A 146 40.16 -19.43 2.09
C ARG A 146 40.13 -19.82 3.56
N VAL A 147 40.27 -21.10 3.88
CA VAL A 147 40.29 -21.61 5.26
C VAL A 147 41.72 -21.82 5.74
N SER A 148 42.05 -21.38 6.94
CA SER A 148 43.34 -21.61 7.58
C SER A 148 43.47 -23.08 8.03
N VAL A 149 44.50 -23.77 7.53
CA VAL A 149 44.77 -25.20 7.81
C VAL A 149 46.17 -25.37 8.37
N VAL A 150 46.29 -26.11 9.47
CA VAL A 150 47.59 -26.50 10.03
C VAL A 150 47.80 -27.99 9.83
N VAL A 151 48.95 -28.36 9.28
CA VAL A 151 49.36 -29.75 9.09
C VAL A 151 50.53 -30.05 10.01
N VAL A 152 50.31 -30.91 11.00
CA VAL A 152 51.34 -31.36 11.92
C VAL A 152 52.03 -32.59 11.34
N ARG A 153 53.32 -32.46 10.99
CA ARG A 153 54.21 -33.56 10.62
C ARG A 153 55.11 -33.93 11.80
N ARG A 154 55.91 -34.99 11.63
CA ARG A 154 56.78 -35.52 12.71
C ARG A 154 57.80 -34.52 13.28
N ARG A 155 58.26 -33.54 12.49
CA ARG A 155 59.29 -32.56 12.90
C ARG A 155 58.98 -31.12 12.49
N VAL A 156 57.84 -30.89 11.82
CA VAL A 156 57.47 -29.59 11.26
C VAL A 156 55.97 -29.43 11.35
N VAL A 157 55.52 -28.24 11.73
CA VAL A 157 54.14 -27.77 11.61
C VAL A 157 54.07 -26.86 10.39
N LEU A 158 53.21 -27.20 9.42
CA LEU A 158 52.95 -26.38 8.25
C LEU A 158 51.67 -25.58 8.50
N VAL A 159 51.77 -24.24 8.44
CA VAL A 159 50.62 -23.34 8.43
C VAL A 159 50.34 -22.98 6.98
N ALA A 160 49.13 -23.29 6.52
CA ALA A 160 48.71 -23.08 5.15
C ALA A 160 47.32 -22.44 5.09
N LYS A 161 46.97 -21.87 3.95
CA LYS A 161 45.61 -21.45 3.60
C LYS A 161 45.11 -22.33 2.45
N MET A 162 43.86 -22.76 2.58
CA MET A 162 43.18 -23.62 1.62
C MET A 162 42.04 -22.85 0.96
N GLY A 163 42.18 -22.58 -0.35
CA GLY A 163 41.11 -22.08 -1.21
C GLY A 163 40.96 -22.98 -2.42
N ARG A 164 40.88 -22.40 -3.63
CA ARG A 164 41.00 -23.18 -4.88
C ARG A 164 42.38 -23.82 -5.07
N ALA A 165 43.41 -23.25 -4.45
CA ALA A 165 44.77 -23.76 -4.44
C ALA A 165 45.29 -23.88 -3.00
N TRP A 166 46.29 -24.74 -2.82
CA TRP A 166 47.03 -24.89 -1.57
C TRP A 166 48.16 -23.87 -1.50
N GLU A 167 48.18 -23.04 -0.45
CA GLU A 167 49.24 -22.06 -0.20
C GLU A 167 49.87 -22.28 1.19
N THR A 168 51.15 -22.65 1.21
CA THR A 168 51.91 -22.78 2.47
C THR A 168 52.44 -21.41 2.89
N LEU A 169 52.05 -20.94 4.07
CA LEU A 169 52.41 -19.62 4.61
C LEU A 169 53.66 -19.66 5.49
N LYS A 170 53.77 -20.68 6.36
CA LYS A 170 54.83 -20.76 7.37
C LYS A 170 55.14 -22.21 7.72
N GLU A 171 56.42 -22.54 7.90
CA GLU A 171 56.87 -23.82 8.44
C GLU A 171 57.55 -23.60 9.79
N ILE A 172 57.12 -24.32 10.82
CA ILE A 172 57.63 -24.18 12.18
C ILE A 172 58.23 -25.53 12.63
N PRO A 173 59.53 -25.61 12.94
CA PRO A 173 60.14 -26.85 13.40
C PRO A 173 59.65 -27.22 14.81
N ILE A 174 59.37 -28.51 15.05
CA ILE A 174 59.00 -29.05 16.36
C ILE A 174 59.87 -30.27 16.70
N ALA A 175 60.16 -30.47 17.99
CA ALA A 175 61.05 -31.54 18.47
C ALA A 175 60.50 -32.95 18.18
N SER A 176 59.17 -33.11 18.27
CA SER A 176 58.48 -34.37 18.01
C SER A 176 57.05 -34.10 17.53
N GLY A 177 56.52 -34.97 16.68
CA GLY A 177 55.14 -34.87 16.20
C GLY A 177 54.12 -35.00 17.33
N ALA A 178 52.92 -34.47 17.11
CA ALA A 178 51.80 -34.57 18.04
C ALA A 178 50.85 -35.71 17.64
N LEU A 179 50.25 -36.35 18.65
CA LEU A 179 49.17 -37.35 18.49
C LEU A 179 47.82 -36.66 18.29
N LEU A 180 47.60 -35.56 19.00
CA LEU A 180 46.39 -34.73 18.93
C LEU A 180 46.81 -33.26 18.93
N ALA A 181 46.09 -32.44 18.17
CA ALA A 181 46.32 -31.02 18.14
C ALA A 181 44.99 -30.26 17.93
N ARG A 182 44.84 -29.11 18.58
CA ARG A 182 43.70 -28.20 18.46
C ARG A 182 44.19 -26.76 18.35
N ARG A 183 43.50 -25.94 17.56
CA ARG A 183 43.90 -24.56 17.28
C ARG A 183 42.77 -23.60 17.61
N TRP A 184 43.13 -22.49 18.24
CA TRP A 184 42.27 -21.32 18.41
C TRP A 184 43.07 -20.06 18.03
N GLY A 185 42.76 -19.47 16.88
CA GLY A 185 43.46 -18.28 16.39
C GLY A 185 44.95 -18.54 16.17
N SER A 186 45.81 -17.85 16.91
CA SER A 186 47.27 -18.02 16.84
C SER A 186 47.82 -19.11 17.75
N ALA A 187 47.01 -19.67 18.66
CA ALA A 187 47.43 -20.68 19.63
C ALA A 187 47.15 -22.10 19.11
N LEU A 188 48.18 -22.95 19.04
CA LEU A 188 48.08 -24.36 18.67
C LEU A 188 48.50 -25.24 19.85
N LEU A 189 47.55 -25.93 20.48
CA LEU A 189 47.84 -26.85 21.56
C LEU A 189 48.10 -28.26 21.01
N LEU A 190 49.26 -28.81 21.33
CA LEU A 190 49.77 -30.10 20.89
C LEU A 190 49.83 -31.07 22.07
N ALA A 191 49.34 -32.29 21.88
CA ALA A 191 49.53 -33.39 22.80
C ALA A 191 50.40 -34.48 22.16
N THR A 192 51.46 -34.87 22.84
CA THR A 192 52.24 -36.06 22.52
C THR A 192 51.62 -37.29 23.20
N THR A 193 52.37 -38.37 23.33
CA THR A 193 51.95 -39.53 24.14
C THR A 193 52.07 -39.31 25.64
N SER A 194 52.82 -38.28 26.08
CA SER A 194 53.11 -38.05 27.51
C SER A 194 52.88 -36.62 28.00
N THR A 195 53.01 -35.60 27.13
CA THR A 195 53.03 -34.18 27.51
C THR A 195 52.15 -33.32 26.62
N TYR A 196 51.69 -32.19 27.17
CA TYR A 196 51.04 -31.10 26.43
C TYR A 196 52.01 -29.93 26.22
N SER A 197 51.96 -29.34 25.04
CA SER A 197 52.77 -28.17 24.66
C SER A 197 51.94 -27.20 23.84
N LEU A 198 52.08 -25.90 24.08
CA LEU A 198 51.39 -24.82 23.40
C LEU A 198 52.35 -24.13 22.43
N LEU A 199 51.99 -24.07 21.15
CA LEU A 199 52.76 -23.40 20.11
C LEU A 199 52.05 -22.12 19.67
N SER A 200 52.71 -20.98 19.82
CA SER A 200 52.27 -19.72 19.22
C SER A 200 52.63 -19.68 17.74
N LEU A 201 51.63 -19.69 16.86
CA LEU A 201 51.82 -19.61 15.41
C LEU A 201 52.33 -18.23 14.97
N ALA A 202 52.08 -17.18 15.76
CA ALA A 202 52.57 -15.83 15.50
C ALA A 202 54.07 -15.73 15.80
N THR A 203 54.49 -16.06 17.02
CA THR A 203 55.89 -15.93 17.48
C THR A 203 56.76 -17.14 17.15
N SER A 204 56.18 -18.28 16.79
CA SER A 204 56.84 -19.59 16.64
C SER A 204 57.42 -20.15 17.94
N GLU A 205 56.98 -19.65 19.10
CA GLU A 205 57.47 -20.10 20.40
C GLU A 205 56.66 -21.29 20.92
N LEU A 206 57.35 -22.31 21.43
CA LEU A 206 56.77 -23.52 22.01
C LEU A 206 56.93 -23.48 23.53
N ILE A 207 55.82 -23.57 24.26
CA ILE A 207 55.75 -23.60 25.72
C ILE A 207 55.30 -24.99 26.15
N GLU A 208 56.07 -25.67 27.01
CA GLU A 208 55.63 -26.93 27.61
C GLU A 208 54.80 -26.65 28.87
N LEU A 209 53.60 -27.23 28.97
CA LEU A 209 52.66 -26.93 30.06
C LEU A 209 52.99 -27.66 31.37
N GLY A 210 53.94 -28.60 31.37
CA GLY A 210 54.36 -29.34 32.56
C GLY A 210 53.32 -30.28 33.18
N LEU A 211 52.14 -30.43 32.55
CA LEU A 211 51.07 -31.30 33.00
C LEU A 211 51.12 -32.67 32.29
N PRO A 212 51.24 -33.79 33.02
CA PRO A 212 51.28 -35.12 32.42
C PRO A 212 49.88 -35.57 31.97
N ILE A 213 49.83 -36.30 30.83
CA ILE A 213 48.60 -36.92 30.32
C ILE A 213 48.10 -38.03 31.26
N SER A 214 49.04 -38.82 31.81
CA SER A 214 48.77 -39.83 32.84
C SER A 214 49.79 -39.74 33.95
N GLN A 215 49.30 -39.72 35.18
CA GLN A 215 50.11 -39.83 36.40
C GLN A 215 50.18 -41.27 36.91
N ALA A 216 49.32 -42.16 36.39
CA ALA A 216 49.20 -43.54 36.84
C ALA A 216 50.19 -44.48 36.14
N SER A 217 50.60 -44.18 34.90
CA SER A 217 51.58 -44.98 34.17
C SER A 217 52.47 -44.11 33.27
N SER A 218 53.75 -44.44 33.21
CA SER A 218 54.71 -43.78 32.29
C SER A 218 54.68 -44.37 30.87
N ALA A 219 53.96 -45.47 30.67
CA ALA A 219 53.82 -46.13 29.38
C ALA A 219 52.55 -45.65 28.66
N PRO A 220 52.62 -45.29 27.37
CA PRO A 220 51.45 -44.83 26.63
C PRO A 220 50.41 -45.95 26.52
N SER A 221 49.26 -45.75 27.14
CA SER A 221 48.14 -46.69 27.08
C SER A 221 47.08 -46.20 26.11
N ALA A 222 46.51 -47.12 25.31
CA ALA A 222 45.30 -46.83 24.56
C ALA A 222 44.11 -46.49 25.49
N ALA A 223 44.24 -46.77 26.79
CA ALA A 223 43.29 -46.41 27.84
C ALA A 223 43.30 -44.91 28.20
N GLU A 224 44.42 -44.22 27.97
CA GLU A 224 44.73 -42.91 28.56
C GLU A 224 45.19 -41.97 27.46
N ARG A 225 44.39 -41.83 26.40
CA ARG A 225 44.72 -40.96 25.26
C ARG A 225 44.41 -39.51 25.62
N PRO A 226 45.27 -38.56 25.23
CA PRO A 226 45.00 -37.15 25.48
C PRO A 226 43.70 -36.71 24.79
N SER A 227 42.95 -35.88 25.48
CA SER A 227 41.81 -35.14 24.94
C SER A 227 42.05 -33.65 25.11
N ILE A 228 41.81 -32.89 24.05
CA ILE A 228 41.87 -31.42 24.02
C ILE A 228 40.53 -30.93 23.46
N LEU A 229 39.86 -30.05 24.19
CA LEU A 229 38.63 -29.37 23.77
C LEU A 229 38.80 -27.85 23.99
N PRO A 230 38.79 -27.02 22.93
CA PRO A 230 38.73 -25.58 23.10
C PRO A 230 37.34 -25.16 23.62
N ILE A 231 37.32 -24.37 24.68
CA ILE A 231 36.12 -23.81 25.31
C ILE A 231 36.19 -22.30 25.18
N PRO A 232 35.37 -21.71 24.32
CA PRO A 232 35.40 -20.29 24.09
C PRO A 232 34.79 -19.50 25.25
N SER A 233 35.31 -18.29 25.47
CA SER A 233 34.70 -17.32 26.37
C SER A 233 33.33 -16.86 25.86
N ALA A 234 32.44 -16.48 26.79
CA ALA A 234 31.16 -15.85 26.46
C ALA A 234 31.37 -14.38 26.01
N GLU A 235 32.44 -13.74 26.48
CA GLU A 235 32.81 -12.37 26.19
C GLU A 235 34.16 -12.36 25.46
N GLY A 236 34.16 -11.96 24.19
CA GLY A 236 35.37 -11.79 23.38
C GLY A 236 35.81 -13.01 22.55
N ASP A 237 37.00 -12.88 21.96
CA ASP A 237 37.60 -13.85 21.03
C ASP A 237 38.56 -14.84 21.73
N ASP A 238 38.57 -14.85 23.06
CA ASP A 238 39.43 -15.69 23.91
C ASP A 238 38.87 -17.10 24.12
N CYS A 239 39.77 -18.04 24.44
CA CYS A 239 39.44 -19.44 24.64
C CYS A 239 40.29 -20.06 25.76
N ASP A 240 39.67 -20.94 26.53
CA ASP A 240 40.33 -21.85 27.47
C ASP A 240 40.38 -23.26 26.84
N PHE A 241 41.55 -23.87 26.69
CA PHE A 241 41.68 -25.27 26.30
C PHE A 241 41.46 -26.18 27.51
N LEU A 242 40.44 -27.04 27.44
CA LEU A 242 40.22 -28.13 28.38
C LEU A 242 41.06 -29.34 27.97
N ILE A 243 42.00 -29.70 28.84
CA ILE A 243 42.88 -30.86 28.70
C ILE A 243 42.62 -31.88 29.79
N THR A 244 42.98 -33.14 29.52
CA THR A 244 42.75 -34.25 30.45
C THR A 244 44.05 -34.75 31.07
N SER A 245 44.02 -34.98 32.39
CA SER A 245 45.10 -35.62 33.15
C SER A 245 44.53 -36.79 33.96
N HIS A 246 44.97 -38.01 33.65
CA HIS A 246 44.47 -39.24 34.26
C HIS A 246 45.23 -39.60 35.56
N THR A 247 44.47 -40.03 36.58
CA THR A 247 44.99 -40.58 37.84
C THR A 247 44.32 -41.93 38.14
N THR A 248 44.80 -42.66 39.15
CA THR A 248 44.21 -43.95 39.54
C THR A 248 42.74 -43.86 39.98
N ASN A 249 42.32 -42.68 40.46
CA ASN A 249 41.00 -42.48 41.07
C ASN A 249 40.00 -41.81 40.13
N GLY A 250 40.44 -41.27 39.00
CA GLY A 250 39.58 -40.50 38.10
C GLY A 250 40.37 -39.78 37.02
N THR A 251 39.72 -38.86 36.30
CA THR A 251 40.39 -37.96 35.35
C THR A 251 40.03 -36.54 35.67
N LEU A 252 41.05 -35.69 35.72
CA LEU A 252 40.91 -34.25 35.91
C LEU A 252 40.94 -33.55 34.55
N GLY A 253 39.99 -32.66 34.34
CA GLY A 253 39.90 -31.70 33.27
C GLY A 253 40.45 -30.36 33.72
N VAL A 254 41.63 -30.00 33.21
CA VAL A 254 42.33 -28.74 33.53
C VAL A 254 42.12 -27.76 32.39
N PHE A 255 41.85 -26.51 32.73
CA PHE A 255 41.64 -25.43 31.75
C PHE A 255 42.92 -24.63 31.62
N VAL A 256 43.36 -24.38 30.38
CA VAL A 256 44.60 -23.66 30.07
C VAL A 256 44.29 -22.56 29.07
N GLY A 257 44.70 -21.32 29.34
CA GLY A 257 44.49 -20.21 28.42
C GLY A 257 45.32 -20.31 27.13
N THR A 258 45.04 -19.43 26.18
CA THR A 258 45.85 -19.23 24.96
C THR A 258 47.25 -18.65 25.26
N ASP A 259 47.46 -18.16 26.47
CA ASP A 259 48.73 -17.71 27.06
C ASP A 259 49.58 -18.87 27.64
N GLY A 260 48.98 -20.06 27.81
CA GLY A 260 49.62 -21.21 28.46
C GLY A 260 49.47 -21.23 29.99
N GLU A 261 48.75 -20.27 30.57
CA GLU A 261 48.49 -20.25 32.02
C GLU A 261 47.30 -21.15 32.38
N VAL A 262 47.43 -21.87 33.50
CA VAL A 262 46.35 -22.73 34.02
C VAL A 262 45.28 -21.84 34.68
N ARG A 263 44.02 -22.02 34.27
CA ARG A 263 42.88 -21.30 34.83
C ARG A 263 42.40 -21.98 36.12
N PRO A 264 41.82 -21.23 37.09
CA PRO A 264 41.27 -21.77 38.34
C PRO A 264 39.90 -22.45 38.14
N LYS A 265 39.81 -23.32 37.13
CA LYS A 265 38.63 -24.11 36.78
C LYS A 265 39.06 -25.57 36.69
N LEU A 266 38.25 -26.47 37.23
CA LEU A 266 38.55 -27.90 37.24
C LEU A 266 37.26 -28.69 37.01
N LEU A 267 37.33 -29.71 36.18
CA LEU A 267 36.25 -30.64 35.95
C LEU A 267 36.73 -32.06 36.29
N GLU A 268 35.94 -32.85 37.00
CA GLU A 268 36.33 -34.20 37.40
C GLU A 268 35.40 -35.24 36.79
N TRP A 269 35.99 -36.30 36.22
CA TRP A 269 35.26 -37.46 35.73
C TRP A 269 35.66 -38.73 36.48
N PRO A 270 34.69 -39.61 36.80
CA PRO A 270 34.95 -40.86 37.51
C PRO A 270 35.76 -41.86 36.68
N LYS A 271 35.72 -41.74 35.35
CA LYS A 271 36.48 -42.55 34.40
C LYS A 271 37.04 -41.66 33.30
N HIS A 272 38.11 -42.12 32.66
CA HIS A 272 38.74 -41.37 31.59
C HIS A 272 37.80 -41.25 30.36
N PRO A 273 37.66 -40.05 29.77
CA PRO A 273 36.85 -39.86 28.57
C PRO A 273 37.51 -40.49 27.33
N ARG A 274 36.71 -41.11 26.46
CA ARG A 274 37.09 -41.55 25.12
C ARG A 274 37.12 -40.38 24.12
N GLY A 275 36.34 -39.35 24.38
CA GLY A 275 36.29 -38.12 23.60
C GLY A 275 35.48 -37.05 24.33
N LEU A 276 35.77 -35.80 23.98
CA LEU A 276 35.11 -34.60 24.48
C LEU A 276 34.57 -33.81 23.29
N ALA A 277 33.39 -33.22 23.44
CA ALA A 277 32.76 -32.37 22.45
C ALA A 277 32.04 -31.19 23.11
N LEU A 278 31.89 -30.08 22.39
CA LEU A 278 31.23 -28.86 22.85
C LEU A 278 30.08 -28.53 21.90
N GLU A 279 28.87 -28.38 22.42
CA GLU A 279 27.70 -27.92 21.65
C GLU A 279 26.83 -27.03 22.55
N GLN A 280 26.42 -25.87 22.05
CA GLN A 280 25.53 -24.92 22.75
C GLN A 280 25.95 -24.59 24.21
N GLY A 281 27.26 -24.45 24.45
CA GLY A 281 27.78 -24.15 25.79
C GLY A 281 27.74 -25.33 26.76
N LYS A 282 27.60 -26.56 26.26
CA LYS A 282 27.61 -27.80 27.05
C LYS A 282 28.77 -28.70 26.64
N ILE A 283 29.47 -29.22 27.64
CA ILE A 283 30.59 -30.15 27.48
C ILE A 283 30.03 -31.57 27.55
N HIS A 284 30.18 -32.31 26.48
CA HIS A 284 29.79 -33.72 26.39
C HIS A 284 31.03 -34.60 26.51
N ALA A 285 31.03 -35.50 27.49
CA ALA A 285 32.11 -36.43 27.76
C ALA A 285 31.61 -37.88 27.64
N LEU A 286 32.13 -38.61 26.65
CA LEU A 286 31.88 -40.05 26.52
C LEU A 286 32.89 -40.81 27.39
N LEU A 287 32.45 -41.34 28.52
CA LEU A 287 33.32 -42.04 29.46
C LEU A 287 33.57 -43.50 29.06
N ARG A 288 34.66 -44.08 29.58
CA ARG A 288 35.03 -45.48 29.30
C ARG A 288 34.08 -46.54 29.83
N ASN A 289 33.22 -46.20 30.78
CA ASN A 289 32.14 -47.05 31.29
C ASN A 289 30.84 -46.91 30.46
N ASP A 290 30.95 -46.41 29.22
CA ASP A 290 29.84 -46.24 28.27
C ASP A 290 28.72 -45.31 28.81
N VAL A 291 29.11 -44.31 29.59
CA VAL A 291 28.23 -43.26 30.11
C VAL A 291 28.57 -41.94 29.43
N LEU A 292 27.56 -41.24 28.92
CA LEU A 292 27.67 -39.88 28.41
C LEU A 292 27.32 -38.90 29.53
N GLU A 293 28.30 -38.13 29.99
CA GLU A 293 28.08 -37.04 30.95
C GLU A 293 28.05 -35.70 30.20
N THR A 294 27.04 -34.89 30.50
CA THR A 294 26.90 -33.54 29.94
C THR A 294 27.02 -32.52 31.06
N HIS A 295 27.96 -31.60 30.95
CA HIS A 295 28.17 -30.50 31.89
C HIS A 295 27.89 -29.16 31.24
N ASP A 296 27.45 -28.19 32.01
CA ASP A 296 27.37 -26.80 31.56
C ASP A 296 28.79 -26.20 31.51
N ALA A 297 29.17 -25.53 30.42
CA ALA A 297 30.53 -25.01 30.26
C ALA A 297 30.82 -23.76 31.10
N ALA A 298 29.79 -23.02 31.49
CA ALA A 298 29.95 -21.78 32.25
C ALA A 298 30.12 -22.05 33.74
N ASN A 299 29.30 -22.94 34.32
CA ASN A 299 29.33 -23.25 35.75
C ASN A 299 29.86 -24.66 36.10
N LEU A 300 30.18 -25.48 35.10
CA LEU A 300 30.72 -26.84 35.24
C LEU A 300 29.78 -27.86 35.92
N ALA A 301 28.53 -27.49 36.20
CA ALA A 301 27.55 -28.37 36.83
C ALA A 301 27.16 -29.52 35.91
N LEU A 302 26.95 -30.70 36.49
CA LEU A 302 26.45 -31.87 35.77
C LEU A 302 24.98 -31.66 35.40
N VAL A 303 24.68 -31.60 34.10
CA VAL A 303 23.33 -31.40 33.54
C VAL A 303 22.62 -32.73 33.32
N SER A 304 23.31 -33.73 32.78
CA SER A 304 22.73 -35.05 32.56
C SER A 304 23.77 -36.16 32.50
N ARG A 305 23.31 -37.37 32.85
CA ARG A 305 24.07 -38.61 32.76
C ARG A 305 23.22 -39.62 32.01
N VAL A 306 23.63 -39.99 30.80
CA VAL A 306 22.89 -40.91 29.93
C VAL A 306 23.73 -42.17 29.70
N PRO A 307 23.29 -43.37 30.11
CA PRO A 307 23.97 -44.61 29.76
C PRO A 307 23.80 -44.87 28.26
N VAL A 308 24.90 -45.13 27.56
CA VAL A 308 24.87 -45.46 26.13
C VAL A 308 24.53 -46.95 26.00
N PRO A 309 23.53 -47.34 25.20
CA PRO A 309 23.19 -48.74 24.99
C PRO A 309 24.40 -49.55 24.48
N ALA A 310 24.64 -50.72 25.09
CA ALA A 310 25.77 -51.58 24.73
C ALA A 310 25.76 -52.00 23.24
N GLU A 311 24.57 -52.08 22.64
CA GLU A 311 24.38 -52.37 21.21
C GLU A 311 25.02 -51.35 20.27
N LEU A 312 25.27 -50.13 20.73
CA LEU A 312 25.92 -49.09 19.93
C LEU A 312 27.44 -49.30 19.84
N GLU A 313 28.04 -50.09 20.74
CA GLU A 313 29.49 -50.26 20.88
C GLU A 313 30.25 -48.91 20.73
N PRO A 314 30.03 -47.92 21.61
CA PRO A 314 30.52 -46.56 21.41
C PRO A 314 32.05 -46.52 21.35
N ARG A 315 32.65 -45.96 20.31
CA ARG A 315 34.13 -45.93 20.13
C ARG A 315 34.70 -44.53 20.23
N LEU A 316 34.05 -43.57 19.59
CA LEU A 316 34.53 -42.20 19.48
C LEU A 316 33.39 -41.21 19.59
N LEU A 317 33.70 -40.06 20.17
CA LEU A 317 32.87 -38.86 20.12
C LEU A 317 33.57 -37.86 19.20
N SER A 318 32.91 -37.41 18.14
CA SER A 318 33.40 -36.33 17.27
C SER A 318 32.47 -35.12 17.39
N SER A 319 33.06 -33.94 17.35
CA SER A 319 32.33 -32.68 17.19
C SER A 319 32.57 -32.23 15.75
N GLY A 320 31.50 -32.10 14.99
CA GLY A 320 31.55 -31.63 13.61
C GLY A 320 31.98 -30.17 13.53
N PHE A 321 32.63 -29.82 12.42
CA PHE A 321 32.99 -28.42 12.14
C PHE A 321 31.78 -27.61 11.69
N ASP A 322 30.86 -28.26 10.98
CA ASP A 322 29.62 -27.69 10.46
C ASP A 322 28.42 -28.45 11.05
N ALA A 323 27.29 -27.77 11.18
CA ALA A 323 26.07 -28.37 11.69
C ALA A 323 25.35 -29.10 10.54
N PHE A 324 25.03 -30.37 10.72
CA PHE A 324 24.34 -31.18 9.71
C PHE A 324 22.87 -31.36 10.08
N ALA A 325 22.02 -31.49 9.07
CA ALA A 325 20.60 -31.72 9.23
C ALA A 325 20.37 -33.12 9.83
N LEU A 326 19.52 -33.17 10.85
CA LEU A 326 19.01 -34.41 11.37
C LEU A 326 17.86 -34.88 10.48
N PRO A 327 17.70 -36.21 10.31
CA PRO A 327 16.47 -36.75 9.74
C PRO A 327 15.28 -36.20 10.50
N ALA A 328 14.15 -36.01 9.80
CA ALA A 328 12.90 -35.64 10.44
C ALA A 328 12.68 -36.57 11.64
N SER A 329 12.40 -35.98 12.81
CA SER A 329 12.20 -36.74 14.04
C SER A 329 11.22 -37.88 13.78
N ALA A 330 11.36 -39.00 14.49
CA ALA A 330 10.32 -40.04 14.50
C ALA A 330 8.97 -39.49 15.00
N SER A 331 8.98 -38.32 15.65
CA SER A 331 7.79 -37.55 15.99
C SER A 331 7.16 -36.94 14.72
N PRO A 332 5.85 -37.09 14.52
CA PRO A 332 5.16 -36.48 13.38
C PRO A 332 5.41 -34.96 13.35
N PRO A 333 5.54 -34.37 12.15
CA PRO A 333 5.65 -32.93 12.01
C PRO A 333 4.37 -32.27 12.53
N LEU A 334 4.50 -31.11 13.16
CA LEU A 334 3.35 -30.33 13.63
C LEU A 334 2.49 -29.85 12.45
N ARG A 335 1.35 -30.51 12.23
CA ARG A 335 0.38 -30.17 11.19
C ARG A 335 -0.81 -29.46 11.80
N LYS A 336 -1.22 -28.35 11.18
CA LYS A 336 -2.49 -27.68 11.48
C LYS A 336 -3.54 -28.19 10.49
N ALA A 337 -4.72 -28.59 10.97
CA ALA A 337 -5.82 -29.09 10.15
C ALA A 337 -7.12 -28.32 10.47
N ALA A 338 -7.99 -28.17 9.47
CA ALA A 338 -9.36 -27.68 9.67
C ALA A 338 -10.19 -28.83 10.21
N VAL A 339 -10.82 -28.60 11.36
CA VAL A 339 -11.60 -29.60 12.07
C VAL A 339 -13.03 -29.12 12.15
N SER A 340 -13.96 -29.94 11.67
CA SER A 340 -15.38 -29.63 11.79
C SER A 340 -15.83 -29.75 13.24
N LEU A 341 -16.24 -28.63 13.84
CA LEU A 341 -16.67 -28.55 15.25
C LEU A 341 -17.92 -29.38 15.55
N ARG A 342 -18.73 -29.72 14.53
CA ARG A 342 -19.98 -30.50 14.67
C ARG A 342 -19.82 -31.99 14.42
N SER A 343 -18.90 -32.38 13.52
CA SER A 343 -18.79 -33.75 13.03
C SER A 343 -17.47 -34.43 13.39
N GLY A 344 -16.49 -33.69 13.90
CA GLY A 344 -15.14 -34.17 14.20
C GLY A 344 -14.34 -34.60 12.95
N LYS A 345 -14.89 -34.40 11.75
CA LYS A 345 -14.24 -34.77 10.49
C LYS A 345 -13.17 -33.74 10.14
N MET A 346 -12.02 -34.25 9.71
CA MET A 346 -10.87 -33.44 9.33
C MET A 346 -10.88 -33.13 7.84
N ARG A 347 -10.53 -31.89 7.50
CA ARG A 347 -10.10 -31.49 6.17
C ARG A 347 -8.68 -30.95 6.28
N GLU A 348 -7.75 -31.58 5.57
CA GLU A 348 -6.35 -31.18 5.62
C GLU A 348 -6.21 -29.78 5.00
N ILE A 349 -5.66 -28.83 5.76
CA ILE A 349 -5.28 -27.51 5.24
C ILE A 349 -3.87 -27.67 4.69
N ALA A 350 -3.63 -27.21 3.46
CA ALA A 350 -2.35 -27.28 2.77
C ALA A 350 -1.26 -26.35 3.36
N SER A 351 -1.23 -26.17 4.67
CA SER A 351 -0.20 -25.44 5.41
C SER A 351 0.68 -26.47 6.13
N GLU A 352 1.50 -27.19 5.38
CA GLU A 352 2.64 -27.90 5.95
C GLU A 352 3.59 -26.86 6.56
N ALA A 353 3.43 -26.60 7.85
CA ALA A 353 4.51 -26.02 8.58
C ALA A 353 5.60 -27.08 8.72
N LYS A 354 6.52 -27.12 7.75
CA LYS A 354 7.71 -27.97 7.85
C LYS A 354 8.43 -27.57 9.13
N SER A 355 8.37 -28.43 10.14
CA SER A 355 9.15 -28.28 11.37
C SER A 355 10.59 -28.02 10.96
N ALA A 356 11.18 -26.95 11.49
CA ALA A 356 12.50 -26.51 11.08
C ALA A 356 13.47 -27.70 11.15
N THR A 357 14.21 -27.95 10.07
CA THR A 357 15.16 -29.05 9.99
C THR A 357 16.16 -28.91 11.13
N ARG A 358 16.06 -29.80 12.13
CA ARG A 358 16.96 -29.78 13.28
C ARG A 358 18.37 -29.98 12.79
N ARG A 359 19.34 -29.29 13.38
CA ARG A 359 20.76 -29.50 13.07
C ARG A 359 21.47 -30.04 14.30
N GLY A 360 22.35 -31.01 14.09
CA GLY A 360 23.22 -31.55 15.12
C GLY A 360 24.68 -31.27 14.79
N LYS A 361 25.53 -31.20 15.81
CA LYS A 361 26.99 -31.05 15.65
C LYS A 361 27.76 -32.26 16.18
N ILE A 362 27.24 -32.97 17.18
CA ILE A 362 28.00 -34.03 17.85
C ILE A 362 27.61 -35.41 17.32
N LEU A 363 28.61 -36.18 16.87
CA LEU A 363 28.47 -37.55 16.40
C LEU A 363 29.11 -38.55 17.38
N LEU A 364 28.31 -39.51 17.82
CA LEU A 364 28.74 -40.72 18.52
C LEU A 364 28.93 -41.85 17.51
N LEU A 365 30.16 -42.32 17.37
CA LEU A 365 30.53 -43.36 16.42
C LEU A 365 30.66 -44.71 17.15
N GLY A 366 29.81 -45.64 16.76
CA GLY A 366 29.89 -47.05 17.13
C GLY A 366 30.79 -47.85 16.21
N ARG A 367 30.79 -49.19 16.33
CA ARG A 367 31.49 -50.06 15.39
C ARG A 367 30.94 -49.96 13.97
N GLU A 368 29.63 -50.05 13.80
CA GLU A 368 28.95 -49.95 12.49
C GLU A 368 27.76 -49.00 12.54
N LYS A 369 27.73 -48.10 13.51
CA LYS A 369 26.57 -47.25 13.83
C LYS A 369 27.02 -45.81 13.97
N VAL A 370 26.24 -44.87 13.46
CA VAL A 370 26.48 -43.43 13.64
C VAL A 370 25.22 -42.82 14.26
N VAL A 371 25.40 -42.16 15.39
CA VAL A 371 24.32 -41.58 16.20
C VAL A 371 24.65 -40.12 16.46
N CYS A 372 23.68 -39.22 16.34
CA CYS A 372 23.84 -37.84 16.78
C CYS A 372 23.47 -37.72 18.25
N ILE A 373 24.23 -36.93 18.99
CA ILE A 373 23.82 -36.42 20.30
C ILE A 373 23.19 -35.05 20.05
N CYS A 374 21.96 -34.85 20.49
CA CYS A 374 21.30 -33.55 20.40
C CYS A 374 20.36 -33.34 21.59
N GLU A 375 19.96 -32.10 21.82
CA GLU A 375 18.90 -31.83 22.79
C GLU A 375 17.53 -32.26 22.27
N GLN A 376 16.67 -32.72 23.18
CA GLN A 376 15.25 -32.89 22.87
C GLN A 376 14.63 -31.52 22.57
N SER A 377 13.80 -31.47 21.53
CA SER A 377 13.04 -30.26 21.18
C SER A 377 11.98 -29.95 22.24
N LEU A 378 11.44 -28.73 22.15
CA LEU A 378 10.35 -28.27 23.01
C LEU A 378 9.11 -29.16 22.86
N GLU A 379 8.74 -29.51 21.62
CA GLU A 379 7.60 -30.38 21.30
C GLU A 379 7.77 -31.80 21.89
N ASP A 380 8.95 -32.40 21.80
CA ASP A 380 9.20 -33.76 22.31
C ASP A 380 9.19 -33.76 23.85
N LYS A 381 9.77 -32.73 24.47
CA LYS A 381 9.70 -32.52 25.93
C LYS A 381 8.25 -32.34 26.39
N ALA A 382 7.47 -31.52 25.67
CA ALA A 382 6.07 -31.28 26.00
C ALA A 382 5.23 -32.56 25.90
N ARG A 383 5.40 -33.36 24.83
CA ARG A 383 4.74 -34.67 24.67
C ARG A 383 5.12 -35.63 25.80
N ALA A 384 6.40 -35.72 26.15
CA ALA A 384 6.88 -36.61 27.21
C ALA A 384 6.32 -36.23 28.59
N LEU A 385 6.32 -34.94 28.94
CA LEU A 385 5.77 -34.44 30.20
C LEU A 385 4.25 -34.63 30.28
N ALA A 386 3.53 -34.36 29.19
CA ALA A 386 2.08 -34.61 29.12
C ALA A 386 1.74 -36.11 29.25
N ALA A 387 2.51 -37.00 28.62
CA ALA A 387 2.34 -38.44 28.75
C ALA A 387 2.66 -38.94 30.18
N ALA A 388 3.61 -38.30 30.87
CA ALA A 388 3.93 -38.56 32.27
C ALA A 388 2.94 -37.91 33.26
N GLN A 389 1.98 -37.13 32.77
CA GLN A 389 1.06 -36.30 33.57
C GLN A 389 1.75 -35.28 34.49
N ASP A 390 2.97 -34.86 34.17
CA ASP A 390 3.73 -33.86 34.93
C ASP A 390 3.49 -32.45 34.36
N TRP A 391 2.32 -31.90 34.68
CA TRP A 391 1.84 -30.63 34.14
C TRP A 391 2.53 -29.40 34.75
N GLU A 392 3.08 -29.51 35.96
CA GLU A 392 3.78 -28.41 36.65
C GLU A 392 5.14 -28.14 35.98
N GLN A 393 5.89 -29.20 35.65
CA GLN A 393 7.12 -29.05 34.86
C GLN A 393 6.84 -28.55 33.44
N LEU A 394 5.68 -28.92 32.86
CA LEU A 394 5.27 -28.40 31.55
C LEU A 394 4.96 -26.89 31.61
N GLU A 395 4.24 -26.44 32.64
CA GLU A 395 3.96 -25.01 32.89
C GLU A 395 5.26 -24.21 32.99
N GLY A 396 6.22 -24.66 33.82
CA GLY A 396 7.52 -24.00 33.94
C GLY A 396 8.36 -23.99 32.65
N LEU A 397 8.29 -25.07 31.86
CA LEU A 397 8.98 -25.16 30.56
C LEU A 397 8.37 -24.20 29.53
N VAL A 398 7.04 -24.10 29.48
CA VAL A 398 6.31 -23.21 28.56
C VAL A 398 6.54 -21.75 28.93
N ASP A 399 6.46 -21.42 30.22
CA ASP A 399 6.68 -20.04 30.69
C ASP A 399 8.11 -19.57 30.40
N ALA A 400 9.13 -20.40 30.69
CA ALA A 400 10.52 -20.07 30.38
C ALA A 400 10.74 -19.89 28.86
N ALA A 401 10.08 -20.70 28.03
CA ALA A 401 10.16 -20.60 26.58
C ALA A 401 9.42 -19.37 26.03
N TRP A 402 8.31 -18.98 26.64
CA TRP A 402 7.56 -17.77 26.29
C TRP A 402 8.32 -16.50 26.66
N ASP A 403 8.88 -16.45 27.86
CA ASP A 403 9.67 -15.31 28.32
C ASP A 403 10.94 -15.13 27.47
N ALA A 404 11.52 -16.22 26.97
CA ALA A 404 12.66 -16.18 26.04
C ALA A 404 12.27 -15.76 24.60
N ALA A 405 11.04 -16.00 24.15
CA ALA A 405 10.59 -15.72 22.79
C ALA A 405 10.32 -14.22 22.53
N GLY A 406 10.08 -13.42 23.58
CA GLY A 406 9.88 -11.96 23.47
C GLY A 406 8.54 -11.55 22.81
N ARG A 407 8.43 -10.28 22.38
CA ARG A 407 7.21 -9.70 21.79
C ARG A 407 7.06 -9.98 20.28
N GLY A 408 7.11 -11.24 19.88
CA GLY A 408 6.98 -11.69 18.48
C GLY A 408 5.86 -12.72 18.28
N GLU A 409 5.71 -13.22 17.05
CA GLU A 409 4.88 -14.41 16.83
C GLU A 409 5.57 -15.63 17.45
N PRO A 410 4.90 -16.36 18.36
CA PRO A 410 5.51 -17.52 19.00
C PRO A 410 5.82 -18.61 17.97
N PRO A 411 6.99 -19.28 18.07
CA PRO A 411 7.32 -20.37 17.18
C PRO A 411 6.32 -21.54 17.34
N LEU A 412 6.06 -22.28 16.26
CA LEU A 412 5.04 -23.35 16.25
C LEU A 412 5.21 -24.41 17.35
N PRO A 413 6.42 -24.86 17.72
CA PRO A 413 6.58 -25.77 18.86
C PRO A 413 6.10 -25.18 20.20
N LEU A 414 6.24 -23.86 20.37
CA LEU A 414 5.76 -23.16 21.56
C LEU A 414 4.24 -22.98 21.52
N GLN A 415 3.67 -22.68 20.34
CA GLN A 415 2.21 -22.67 20.16
C GLN A 415 1.61 -24.04 20.52
N PHE A 416 2.19 -25.14 20.02
CA PHE A 416 1.75 -26.50 20.30
C PHE A 416 1.82 -26.84 21.80
N ALA A 417 2.97 -26.63 22.44
CA ALA A 417 3.14 -26.92 23.87
C ALA A 417 2.19 -26.10 24.74
N SER A 418 1.93 -24.85 24.35
CA SER A 418 1.05 -23.94 25.09
C SER A 418 -0.42 -24.31 24.91
N LEU A 419 -0.86 -24.70 23.72
CA LEU A 419 -2.22 -25.21 23.49
C LEU A 419 -2.45 -26.55 24.22
N LEU A 420 -1.46 -27.43 24.24
CA LEU A 420 -1.53 -28.70 24.99
C LEU A 420 -1.79 -28.44 26.48
N LEU A 421 -1.03 -27.51 27.08
CA LEU A 421 -1.23 -27.10 28.47
C LEU A 421 -2.57 -26.36 28.66
N ALA A 422 -2.93 -25.47 27.74
CA ALA A 422 -4.17 -24.69 27.83
C ALA A 422 -5.41 -25.60 27.83
N PHE A 423 -5.46 -26.62 26.97
CA PHE A 423 -6.58 -27.56 26.92
C PHE A 423 -6.70 -28.39 28.20
N TYR A 424 -5.58 -28.79 28.80
CA TYR A 424 -5.58 -29.39 30.13
C TYR A 424 -6.14 -28.43 31.19
N LEU A 425 -5.67 -27.18 31.21
CA LEU A 425 -6.13 -26.17 32.16
C LEU A 425 -7.63 -25.87 32.04
N VAL A 426 -8.15 -25.75 30.80
CA VAL A 426 -9.59 -25.59 30.52
C VAL A 426 -10.40 -26.78 31.04
N ARG A 427 -9.95 -28.02 30.79
CA ARG A 427 -10.61 -29.23 31.30
C ARG A 427 -10.59 -29.31 32.83
N SER A 428 -9.55 -28.77 33.46
CA SER A 428 -9.43 -28.65 34.92
C SER A 428 -10.16 -27.44 35.51
N VAL A 429 -10.87 -26.65 34.69
CA VAL A 429 -11.63 -25.45 35.11
C VAL A 429 -10.73 -24.34 35.68
N GLN A 430 -9.47 -24.27 35.24
CA GLN A 430 -8.52 -23.23 35.61
C GLN A 430 -8.44 -22.13 34.54
N PHE A 431 -9.59 -21.50 34.25
CA PHE A 431 -9.73 -20.55 33.13
C PHE A 431 -8.74 -19.37 33.19
N ARG A 432 -8.49 -18.82 34.38
CA ARG A 432 -7.57 -17.68 34.55
C ARG A 432 -6.13 -17.98 34.15
N LYS A 433 -5.65 -19.20 34.45
CA LYS A 433 -4.31 -19.64 34.02
C LYS A 433 -4.30 -19.96 32.53
N ALA A 434 -5.39 -20.55 32.03
CA ALA A 434 -5.52 -20.90 30.63
C ALA A 434 -5.44 -19.67 29.70
N THR A 435 -5.94 -18.48 30.11
CA THR A 435 -5.90 -17.24 29.32
C THR A 435 -4.52 -16.99 28.71
N ARG A 436 -3.45 -16.94 29.52
CA ARG A 436 -2.08 -16.66 29.07
C ARG A 436 -1.58 -17.72 28.06
N HIS A 437 -1.89 -18.99 28.29
CA HIS A 437 -1.44 -20.07 27.42
C HIS A 437 -2.26 -20.18 26.13
N LEU A 438 -3.53 -19.77 26.12
CA LEU A 438 -4.37 -19.66 24.91
C LEU A 438 -3.90 -18.51 24.02
N GLU A 439 -3.51 -17.38 24.62
CA GLU A 439 -2.90 -16.23 23.93
C GLU A 439 -1.57 -16.63 23.26
N CYS A 440 -0.71 -17.33 24.01
CA CYS A 440 0.55 -17.88 23.53
C CYS A 440 0.34 -18.94 22.43
N GLY A 441 -0.65 -19.79 22.63
CA GLY A 441 -1.01 -20.88 21.72
C GLY A 441 -1.57 -20.43 20.37
N ARG A 442 -1.99 -19.16 20.24
CA ARG A 442 -2.74 -18.65 19.07
C ARG A 442 -3.93 -19.56 18.74
N VAL A 443 -4.75 -19.84 19.76
CA VAL A 443 -5.98 -20.64 19.59
C VAL A 443 -6.88 -20.01 18.53
N ASP A 444 -7.51 -20.84 17.70
CA ASP A 444 -8.48 -20.35 16.72
C ASP A 444 -9.72 -19.76 17.44
N PRO A 445 -10.12 -18.51 17.16
CA PRO A 445 -11.34 -17.90 17.72
C PRO A 445 -12.59 -18.77 17.52
N ALA A 446 -12.69 -19.53 16.43
CA ALA A 446 -13.79 -20.45 16.17
C ALA A 446 -13.95 -21.52 17.27
N LEU A 447 -12.82 -22.00 17.83
CA LEU A 447 -12.84 -22.95 18.92
C LEU A 447 -13.32 -22.31 20.22
N LEU A 448 -12.85 -21.10 20.54
CA LEU A 448 -13.29 -20.36 21.74
C LEU A 448 -14.80 -20.10 21.70
N ILE A 449 -15.32 -19.80 20.51
CA ILE A 449 -16.74 -19.58 20.28
C ILE A 449 -17.56 -20.85 20.48
N SER A 450 -17.03 -22.01 20.11
CA SER A 450 -17.69 -23.30 20.35
C SER A 450 -17.88 -23.61 21.84
N TRP A 451 -17.07 -23.00 22.71
CA TRP A 451 -17.19 -23.14 24.16
C TRP A 451 -18.21 -22.19 24.78
N LEU A 452 -18.74 -21.20 24.04
CA LEU A 452 -19.80 -20.31 24.50
C LEU A 452 -21.17 -20.99 24.47
N ASP A 453 -22.01 -20.65 25.45
CA ASP A 453 -23.38 -21.16 25.54
C ASP A 453 -24.29 -20.56 24.44
N GLY A 454 -25.38 -21.26 24.09
CA GLY A 454 -26.24 -20.91 22.95
C GLY A 454 -26.90 -19.53 22.99
N THR A 455 -26.87 -18.80 24.12
CA THR A 455 -27.34 -17.42 24.25
C THR A 455 -26.32 -16.39 23.79
N THR A 456 -25.02 -16.72 23.87
CA THR A 456 -23.88 -15.87 23.48
C THR A 456 -23.27 -16.29 22.14
N ALA A 457 -23.57 -17.51 21.67
CA ALA A 457 -23.05 -18.03 20.41
C ALA A 457 -23.50 -17.21 19.16
N PRO A 458 -22.60 -16.94 18.20
CA PRO A 458 -22.96 -16.43 16.88
C PRO A 458 -23.76 -17.45 16.06
N SER A 459 -24.35 -17.00 14.94
CA SER A 459 -25.11 -17.85 14.01
C SER A 459 -24.34 -19.11 13.59
N PRO A 460 -25.01 -20.19 13.14
CA PRO A 460 -24.43 -21.52 12.93
C PRO A 460 -23.30 -21.64 11.87
N ARG A 461 -22.76 -20.52 11.36
CA ARG A 461 -21.78 -20.44 10.27
C ARG A 461 -20.35 -20.86 10.63
N VAL A 462 -20.02 -21.01 11.92
CA VAL A 462 -18.70 -21.51 12.33
C VAL A 462 -18.72 -23.04 12.27
N GLU A 463 -18.32 -23.59 11.14
CA GLU A 463 -18.31 -25.05 10.92
C GLU A 463 -16.95 -25.68 11.18
N GLU A 464 -15.85 -24.93 11.03
CA GLU A 464 -14.47 -25.43 11.08
C GLU A 464 -13.59 -24.56 11.99
N ALA A 465 -12.64 -25.18 12.69
CA ALA A 465 -11.58 -24.52 13.45
C ALA A 465 -10.22 -25.14 13.12
N VAL A 466 -9.16 -24.33 13.11
CA VAL A 466 -7.79 -24.73 12.82
C VAL A 466 -7.08 -25.11 14.12
N ILE A 467 -6.70 -26.38 14.26
CA ILE A 467 -5.93 -26.88 15.40
C ILE A 467 -4.82 -27.82 14.96
N PHE A 468 -3.84 -28.06 15.84
CA PHE A 468 -2.86 -29.11 15.61
C PHE A 468 -3.55 -30.48 15.63
N GLU A 469 -3.32 -31.30 14.60
CA GLU A 469 -3.92 -32.64 14.46
C GLU A 469 -3.70 -33.49 15.71
N GLU A 470 -2.51 -33.43 16.29
CA GLU A 470 -2.13 -34.18 17.49
C GLU A 470 -2.92 -33.76 18.75
N LEU A 471 -3.48 -32.56 18.79
CA LEU A 471 -4.26 -32.06 19.92
C LEU A 471 -5.74 -32.44 19.84
N LEU A 472 -6.19 -33.05 18.74
CA LEU A 472 -7.57 -33.51 18.56
C LEU A 472 -8.10 -34.39 19.69
N PRO A 473 -7.37 -35.40 20.20
CA PRO A 473 -7.86 -36.23 21.31
C PRO A 473 -8.02 -35.45 22.62
N SER A 474 -7.28 -34.36 22.76
CA SER A 474 -7.28 -33.48 23.93
C SER A 474 -8.28 -32.33 23.80
N LEU A 475 -8.94 -32.18 22.65
CA LEU A 475 -9.88 -31.11 22.39
C LEU A 475 -11.14 -31.28 23.25
N PRO A 476 -11.58 -30.25 23.99
CA PRO A 476 -12.89 -30.26 24.62
C PRO A 476 -13.96 -30.22 23.52
N GLN A 477 -14.64 -31.35 23.28
CA GLN A 477 -15.73 -31.46 22.29
C GLN A 477 -17.08 -30.98 22.82
N CYS A 478 -17.14 -30.46 24.06
CA CYS A 478 -18.36 -30.09 24.74
C CYS A 478 -18.43 -28.58 24.98
N THR A 479 -19.63 -28.06 25.24
CA THR A 479 -19.82 -26.63 25.58
C THR A 479 -19.12 -26.28 26.91
N GLY A 480 -18.83 -25.00 27.15
CA GLY A 480 -18.23 -24.55 28.42
C GLY A 480 -19.02 -25.02 29.64
N ARG A 481 -20.35 -25.02 29.52
CA ARG A 481 -21.26 -25.57 30.54
C ARG A 481 -21.09 -27.07 30.77
N ASP A 482 -20.88 -27.86 29.73
CA ASP A 482 -20.65 -29.30 29.84
C ASP A 482 -19.29 -29.62 30.45
N ILE A 483 -18.25 -28.82 30.14
CA ILE A 483 -16.92 -28.97 30.74
C ILE A 483 -16.98 -28.68 32.24
N ILE A 484 -17.65 -27.58 32.62
CA ILE A 484 -17.86 -27.20 34.03
C ILE A 484 -18.69 -28.27 34.74
N ARG A 485 -19.79 -28.72 34.11
CA ARG A 485 -20.66 -29.77 34.66
C ARG A 485 -19.91 -31.07 34.90
N GLY A 486 -19.17 -31.56 33.90
CA GLY A 486 -18.38 -32.78 34.01
C GLY A 486 -17.34 -32.65 35.14
N SER A 487 -16.61 -31.54 35.20
CA SER A 487 -15.64 -31.32 36.28
C SER A 487 -16.29 -31.32 37.68
N LEU A 488 -17.44 -30.67 37.85
CA LEU A 488 -18.16 -30.62 39.13
C LEU A 488 -18.78 -31.99 39.52
N GLU A 489 -19.23 -32.78 38.54
CA GLU A 489 -19.77 -34.13 38.79
C GLU A 489 -18.67 -35.14 39.13
N PHE A 490 -17.48 -35.05 38.49
CA PHE A 490 -16.39 -36.02 38.67
C PHE A 490 -15.46 -35.71 39.86
N ASN A 491 -15.24 -34.45 40.22
CA ASN A 491 -14.24 -34.07 41.23
C ASN A 491 -14.77 -34.01 42.67
N TYR A 492 -16.08 -34.23 42.89
CA TYR A 492 -16.71 -34.15 44.21
C TYR A 492 -17.31 -35.50 44.63
N VAL A 493 -17.23 -35.83 45.92
CA VAL A 493 -17.78 -37.07 46.50
C VAL A 493 -18.76 -36.72 47.63
N PRO A 494 -20.04 -37.13 47.55
CA PRO A 494 -20.69 -37.75 46.39
C PRO A 494 -20.77 -36.80 45.18
N PRO A 495 -20.90 -37.33 43.94
CA PRO A 495 -21.07 -36.51 42.74
C PRO A 495 -22.16 -35.46 42.94
N LEU A 496 -21.82 -34.19 42.72
CA LEU A 496 -22.77 -33.09 42.91
C LEU A 496 -23.78 -33.08 41.75
N VAL A 497 -25.06 -33.27 42.07
CA VAL A 497 -26.14 -32.98 41.13
C VAL A 497 -26.39 -31.47 41.16
N ILE A 498 -25.97 -30.77 40.12
CA ILE A 498 -26.03 -29.29 40.04
C ILE A 498 -27.46 -28.78 40.24
N GLU A 499 -28.46 -29.53 39.77
CA GLU A 499 -29.88 -29.16 39.86
C GLU A 499 -30.44 -29.21 41.30
N GLU A 500 -29.83 -30.00 42.19
CA GLU A 500 -30.35 -30.22 43.55
C GLU A 500 -29.81 -29.24 44.59
N SER A 501 -28.66 -28.58 44.30
CA SER A 501 -27.98 -27.70 45.27
C SER A 501 -27.86 -26.26 44.76
N ALA A 502 -28.51 -25.33 45.47
CA ALA A 502 -28.42 -23.89 45.18
C ALA A 502 -26.98 -23.35 45.24
N LEU A 503 -26.09 -23.95 46.04
CA LEU A 503 -24.68 -23.59 46.10
C LEU A 503 -23.91 -24.08 44.87
N ALA A 504 -24.22 -25.28 44.37
CA ALA A 504 -23.62 -25.80 43.15
C ALA A 504 -24.05 -24.99 41.91
N GLN A 505 -25.30 -24.52 41.87
CA GLN A 505 -25.80 -23.61 40.83
C GLN A 505 -25.06 -22.26 40.85
N LYS A 506 -24.85 -21.68 42.04
CA LYS A 506 -24.06 -20.45 42.18
C LYS A 506 -22.61 -20.63 41.74
N LEU A 507 -21.97 -21.72 42.14
CA LEU A 507 -20.60 -22.02 41.73
C LEU A 507 -20.51 -22.23 40.21
N SER A 508 -21.44 -22.98 39.62
CA SER A 508 -21.51 -23.17 38.17
C SER A 508 -21.69 -21.86 37.42
N ALA A 509 -22.53 -20.94 37.92
CA ALA A 509 -22.73 -19.62 37.31
C ALA A 509 -21.46 -18.76 37.39
N GLN A 510 -20.75 -18.77 38.52
CA GLN A 510 -19.47 -18.07 38.66
C GLN A 510 -18.40 -18.64 37.74
N LEU A 511 -18.34 -19.96 37.58
CA LEU A 511 -17.38 -20.61 36.68
C LEU A 511 -17.68 -20.28 35.22
N LEU A 512 -18.96 -20.21 34.83
CA LEU A 512 -19.37 -19.77 33.49
C LEU A 512 -18.95 -18.31 33.25
N GLU A 513 -19.20 -17.41 34.20
CA GLU A 513 -18.75 -16.02 34.12
C GLU A 513 -17.22 -15.92 33.95
N THR A 514 -16.45 -16.71 34.72
CA THR A 514 -14.98 -16.73 34.56
C THR A 514 -14.51 -17.28 33.22
N SER A 515 -15.26 -18.21 32.62
CA SER A 515 -14.97 -18.73 31.28
C SER A 515 -15.26 -17.70 30.19
N GLU A 516 -16.34 -16.92 30.33
CA GLU A 516 -16.68 -15.82 29.40
C GLU A 516 -15.65 -14.69 29.48
N VAL A 517 -15.18 -14.36 30.70
CA VAL A 517 -14.08 -13.40 30.90
C VAL A 517 -12.79 -13.89 30.24
N MET A 518 -12.42 -15.16 30.41
CA MET A 518 -11.26 -15.74 29.74
C MET A 518 -11.37 -15.60 28.22
N ILE A 519 -12.51 -15.97 27.62
CA ILE A 519 -12.73 -15.86 26.18
C ILE A 519 -12.63 -14.40 25.73
N ARG A 520 -13.29 -13.48 26.45
CA ARG A 520 -13.23 -12.05 26.17
C ARG A 520 -11.80 -11.52 26.17
N ASP A 521 -11.02 -11.83 27.21
CA ASP A 521 -9.66 -11.32 27.37
C ASP A 521 -8.73 -11.85 26.25
N VAL A 522 -8.87 -13.13 25.85
CA VAL A 522 -8.13 -13.71 24.72
C VAL A 522 -8.53 -13.04 23.39
N LEU A 523 -9.82 -12.80 23.15
CA LEU A 523 -10.28 -12.12 21.92
C LEU A 523 -9.79 -10.66 21.85
N ILE A 524 -9.74 -9.95 22.99
CA ILE A 524 -9.14 -8.60 23.07
C ILE A 524 -7.65 -8.65 22.74
N ALA A 525 -6.91 -9.61 23.31
CA ALA A 525 -5.49 -9.79 23.02
C ALA A 525 -5.24 -10.07 21.53
N PHE A 526 -6.12 -10.82 20.86
CA PHE A 526 -6.03 -11.09 19.43
C PHE A 526 -6.36 -9.89 18.55
N ARG A 527 -7.18 -8.93 19.03
CA ARG A 527 -7.42 -7.67 18.32
C ARG A 527 -6.20 -6.76 18.24
N GLY A 528 -5.23 -6.94 19.14
CA GLY A 528 -3.93 -6.25 19.08
C GLY A 528 -2.95 -6.83 18.04
N LEU A 529 -3.34 -7.88 17.31
CA LEU A 529 -2.48 -8.58 16.34
C LEU A 529 -2.86 -8.23 14.88
N PRO A 530 -1.94 -8.41 13.91
CA PRO A 530 -2.23 -8.13 12.51
C PRO A 530 -3.39 -8.98 11.95
N ALA A 531 -4.22 -8.37 11.10
CA ALA A 531 -5.44 -8.91 10.49
C ALA A 531 -5.30 -10.28 9.79
N VAL A 532 -4.10 -10.58 9.26
CA VAL A 532 -3.82 -11.76 8.41
C VAL A 532 -4.06 -13.10 9.13
N ALA A 533 -4.10 -13.11 10.46
CA ALA A 533 -4.18 -14.32 11.28
C ALA A 533 -5.57 -14.60 11.89
N ARG A 534 -6.61 -13.80 11.59
CA ARG A 534 -7.93 -13.92 12.25
C ARG A 534 -9.09 -13.72 11.28
N ASP A 535 -10.21 -14.41 11.53
CA ASP A 535 -11.49 -14.03 10.94
C ASP A 535 -12.04 -12.84 11.76
N GLU A 536 -11.75 -11.63 11.29
CA GLU A 536 -12.08 -10.37 11.97
C GLU A 536 -13.58 -10.26 12.24
N ARG A 537 -14.40 -10.74 11.30
CA ARG A 537 -15.86 -10.65 11.40
C ARG A 537 -16.39 -11.45 12.57
N ILE A 538 -15.95 -12.69 12.68
CA ILE A 538 -16.41 -13.61 13.73
C ILE A 538 -15.90 -13.14 15.10
N THR A 539 -14.64 -12.70 15.16
CA THR A 539 -13.99 -12.22 16.38
C THR A 539 -14.67 -10.97 16.92
N ASP A 540 -14.85 -9.95 16.08
CA ASP A 540 -15.43 -8.66 16.51
C ASP A 540 -16.93 -8.79 16.82
N THR A 541 -17.68 -9.63 16.08
CA THR A 541 -19.10 -9.89 16.37
C THR A 541 -19.28 -10.59 17.72
N THR A 542 -18.46 -11.62 18.00
CA THR A 542 -18.53 -12.34 19.28
C THR A 542 -18.13 -11.43 20.43
N LEU A 543 -17.08 -10.63 20.26
CA LEU A 543 -16.66 -9.66 21.26
C LEU A 543 -17.77 -8.62 21.53
N ALA A 544 -18.43 -8.09 20.49
CA ALA A 544 -19.54 -7.16 20.64
C ALA A 544 -20.71 -7.77 21.43
N LYS A 545 -21.04 -9.06 21.20
CA LYS A 545 -22.07 -9.77 21.97
C LYS A 545 -21.70 -9.94 23.44
N LEU A 546 -20.47 -10.34 23.74
CA LEU A 546 -19.98 -10.52 25.11
C LEU A 546 -19.96 -9.18 25.87
N LEU A 547 -19.57 -8.08 25.21
CA LEU A 547 -19.58 -6.74 25.81
C LEU A 547 -21.01 -6.22 26.03
N ALA A 548 -21.93 -6.47 25.10
CA ALA A 548 -23.34 -6.08 25.23
C ALA A 548 -24.05 -6.84 26.36
N LEU A 549 -23.81 -8.15 26.50
CA LEU A 549 -24.39 -8.98 27.56
C LEU A 549 -23.75 -8.73 28.92
N GLY A 550 -22.45 -8.39 28.96
CA GLY A 550 -21.74 -8.01 30.18
C GLY A 550 -22.07 -6.60 30.70
N GLY A 551 -22.85 -5.81 29.96
CA GLY A 551 -23.26 -4.46 30.35
C GLY A 551 -22.17 -3.38 30.25
N ASP A 552 -21.04 -3.67 29.58
CA ASP A 552 -19.95 -2.70 29.39
C ASP A 552 -20.17 -1.86 28.12
N GLY A 553 -21.11 -0.91 28.23
CA GLY A 553 -21.42 0.04 27.14
C GLY A 553 -20.25 0.97 26.77
N THR A 554 -19.21 1.09 27.61
CA THR A 554 -18.04 1.92 27.30
C THR A 554 -17.07 1.19 26.38
N ALA A 555 -16.71 -0.06 26.72
CA ALA A 555 -15.88 -0.90 25.88
C ALA A 555 -16.57 -1.23 24.55
N LEU A 556 -17.90 -1.43 24.56
CA LEU A 556 -18.67 -1.66 23.33
C LEU A 556 -18.60 -0.44 22.38
N ARG A 557 -18.75 0.78 22.88
CA ARG A 557 -18.60 2.00 22.07
C ARG A 557 -17.17 2.15 21.53
N ALA A 558 -16.16 1.83 22.33
CA ALA A 558 -14.76 1.88 21.89
C ALA A 558 -14.49 0.85 20.78
N LEU A 559 -15.07 -0.35 20.89
CA LEU A 559 -15.00 -1.40 19.86
C LEU A 559 -15.66 -0.94 18.55
N LEU A 560 -16.89 -0.40 18.64
CA LEU A 560 -17.67 0.01 17.48
C LEU A 560 -17.15 1.30 16.81
N GLY A 561 -16.48 2.18 17.57
CA GLY A 561 -15.84 3.39 17.04
C GLY A 561 -14.46 3.17 16.42
N SER A 562 -13.91 1.97 16.52
CA SER A 562 -12.65 1.57 15.85
C SER A 562 -12.93 0.71 14.62
N ASP A 563 -11.94 0.52 13.74
CA ASP A 563 -12.09 -0.33 12.54
C ASP A 563 -12.52 -1.74 12.96
N ASN A 564 -13.71 -2.16 12.52
CA ASN A 564 -14.38 -3.37 13.01
C ASN A 564 -15.14 -4.08 11.89
N ALA A 565 -15.12 -5.42 11.93
CA ALA A 565 -15.78 -6.28 10.97
C ALA A 565 -17.10 -6.90 11.49
N CYS A 566 -17.73 -6.32 12.52
CA CYS A 566 -18.94 -6.84 13.17
C CYS A 566 -20.08 -7.18 12.17
N ASP A 567 -20.90 -8.21 12.39
CA ASP A 567 -22.06 -8.50 11.53
C ASP A 567 -23.29 -7.66 11.94
N LEU A 568 -23.75 -6.75 11.07
CA LEU A 568 -24.91 -5.88 11.30
C LEU A 568 -26.16 -6.68 11.64
N GLN A 569 -26.42 -7.80 10.95
CA GLN A 569 -27.63 -8.60 11.19
C GLN A 569 -27.71 -9.15 12.62
N GLU A 570 -26.56 -9.34 13.27
CA GLU A 570 -26.49 -9.85 14.63
C GLU A 570 -26.32 -8.74 15.66
N THR A 571 -25.64 -7.64 15.33
CA THR A 571 -25.39 -6.53 16.28
C THR A 571 -26.55 -5.54 16.39
N GLU A 572 -27.30 -5.29 15.31
CA GLU A 572 -28.45 -4.36 15.32
C GLU A 572 -29.52 -4.69 16.38
N PRO A 573 -30.09 -5.92 16.42
CA PRO A 573 -31.14 -6.24 17.39
C PRO A 573 -30.61 -6.26 18.84
N LEU A 574 -29.30 -6.39 19.04
CA LEU A 574 -28.67 -6.35 20.36
C LEU A 574 -28.49 -4.91 20.83
N LEU A 575 -28.07 -4.00 19.94
CA LEU A 575 -27.93 -2.58 20.23
C LEU A 575 -29.30 -1.92 20.47
N GLU A 576 -30.33 -2.31 19.72
CA GLU A 576 -31.72 -1.86 19.93
C GLU A 576 -32.26 -2.30 21.29
N LYS A 577 -32.05 -3.57 21.68
CA LYS A 577 -32.44 -4.06 23.02
C LYS A 577 -31.68 -3.38 24.16
N ALA A 578 -30.43 -2.99 23.91
CA ALA A 578 -29.60 -2.26 24.87
C ALA A 578 -29.90 -0.75 24.93
N GLY A 579 -30.73 -0.22 24.01
CA GLY A 579 -31.07 1.21 23.93
C GLY A 579 -29.91 2.11 23.49
N LEU A 580 -28.92 1.57 22.75
CA LEU A 580 -27.72 2.28 22.31
C LEU A 580 -27.83 2.74 20.84
N PHE A 581 -28.71 3.71 20.57
CA PHE A 581 -29.04 4.16 19.21
C PHE A 581 -27.97 5.06 18.58
N SER A 582 -27.23 5.82 19.39
CA SER A 582 -26.08 6.63 18.96
C SER A 582 -24.94 5.75 18.45
N ALA A 583 -24.62 4.67 19.17
CA ALA A 583 -23.62 3.70 18.74
C ALA A 583 -24.05 2.94 17.46
N LEU A 584 -25.34 2.63 17.33
CA LEU A 584 -25.91 2.05 16.11
C LEU A 584 -25.77 2.99 14.91
N ALA A 585 -26.01 4.29 15.09
CA ALA A 585 -25.82 5.28 14.02
C ALA A 585 -24.35 5.36 13.57
N THR A 586 -23.38 5.35 14.49
CA THR A 586 -21.95 5.34 14.14
C THR A 586 -21.55 4.10 13.33
N VAL A 587 -22.11 2.92 13.67
CA VAL A 587 -21.83 1.68 12.93
C VAL A 587 -22.40 1.72 11.52
N ARG A 588 -23.61 2.27 11.34
CA ARG A 588 -24.23 2.44 10.02
C ARG A 588 -23.50 3.48 9.18
N GLU A 589 -23.05 4.57 9.79
CA GLU A 589 -22.24 5.62 9.15
C GLU A 589 -20.91 5.06 8.63
N ALA A 590 -20.18 4.31 9.46
CA ALA A 590 -18.90 3.69 9.09
C ALA A 590 -19.01 2.73 7.89
N ARG A 591 -20.22 2.25 7.56
CA ARG A 591 -20.49 1.29 6.48
C ARG A 591 -21.24 1.89 5.29
N GLY A 592 -21.55 3.18 5.35
CA GLY A 592 -22.19 3.91 4.26
C GLY A 592 -23.72 3.76 4.17
N ASP A 593 -24.40 3.22 5.18
CA ASP A 593 -25.87 3.22 5.24
C ASP A 593 -26.39 4.57 5.72
N LEU A 594 -26.38 5.56 4.83
CA LEU A 594 -26.78 6.94 5.15
C LEU A 594 -28.28 7.07 5.42
N GLU A 595 -29.13 6.26 4.77
CA GLU A 595 -30.58 6.29 4.97
C GLU A 595 -30.94 5.84 6.40
N GLY A 596 -30.34 4.74 6.86
CA GLY A 596 -30.55 4.25 8.22
C GLY A 596 -30.08 5.24 9.29
N VAL A 597 -28.98 5.97 9.05
CA VAL A 597 -28.47 7.01 9.96
C VAL A 597 -29.41 8.19 10.02
N LEU A 598 -29.84 8.73 8.87
CA LEU A 598 -30.72 9.89 8.81
C LEU A 598 -32.08 9.61 9.42
N GLN A 599 -32.64 8.40 9.27
CA GLN A 599 -33.87 8.00 9.94
C GLN A 599 -33.71 7.95 11.46
N LEU A 600 -32.58 7.42 11.97
CA LEU A 600 -32.32 7.41 13.41
C LEU A 600 -32.11 8.83 13.96
N TRP A 601 -31.32 9.66 13.28
CA TRP A 601 -31.05 11.04 13.71
C TRP A 601 -32.29 11.93 13.63
N THR A 602 -33.12 11.82 12.58
CA THR A 602 -34.39 12.57 12.51
C THR A 602 -35.32 12.19 13.66
N ARG A 603 -35.45 10.90 13.98
CA ARG A 603 -36.27 10.42 15.11
C ARG A 603 -35.71 10.79 16.48
N LEU A 604 -34.39 10.81 16.65
CA LEU A 604 -33.71 11.30 17.86
C LEU A 604 -33.91 12.81 18.05
N ILE A 605 -33.82 13.61 16.97
CA ILE A 605 -34.01 15.07 17.00
C ILE A 605 -35.48 15.45 17.18
N ASP A 606 -36.41 14.70 16.57
CA ASP A 606 -37.86 14.88 16.75
C ASP A 606 -38.35 14.40 18.13
N GLY A 607 -37.49 13.74 18.92
CA GLY A 607 -37.77 13.29 20.27
C GLY A 607 -38.61 12.01 20.36
N GLU A 608 -38.68 11.22 19.28
CA GLU A 608 -39.40 9.94 19.24
C GLU A 608 -38.62 8.81 19.94
N ILE A 609 -37.29 8.95 20.03
CA ILE A 609 -36.37 8.00 20.67
C ILE A 609 -35.47 8.79 21.61
N GLU A 610 -35.21 8.24 22.80
CA GLU A 610 -34.29 8.83 23.78
C GLU A 610 -33.00 7.99 23.85
N ASP A 611 -31.85 8.64 23.70
CA ASP A 611 -30.53 8.07 23.97
C ASP A 611 -29.74 9.04 24.85
N GLN A 612 -29.30 8.59 26.02
CA GLN A 612 -28.59 9.42 27.02
C GLN A 612 -27.23 9.95 26.51
N ALA A 613 -26.69 9.38 25.42
CA ALA A 613 -25.41 9.76 24.84
C ALA A 613 -25.52 10.46 23.47
N PHE A 614 -26.73 10.85 23.04
CA PHE A 614 -26.90 11.58 21.79
C PHE A 614 -26.65 13.09 21.97
N GLU A 615 -25.57 13.59 21.36
CA GLU A 615 -25.21 15.01 21.31
C GLU A 615 -25.47 15.64 19.91
N GLY A 616 -26.09 14.88 19.00
CA GLY A 616 -26.25 15.28 17.60
C GLY A 616 -27.12 16.51 17.42
N SER A 617 -26.68 17.40 16.53
CA SER A 617 -27.31 18.67 16.17
C SER A 617 -27.81 18.66 14.73
N MET A 618 -28.68 19.62 14.38
CA MET A 618 -29.18 19.80 13.01
C MET A 618 -28.04 19.98 11.99
N ALA A 619 -26.91 20.56 12.41
CA ALA A 619 -25.74 20.74 11.56
C ALA A 619 -25.12 19.40 11.14
N ASP A 620 -25.23 18.35 11.95
CA ASP A 620 -24.66 17.03 11.64
C ASP A 620 -25.46 16.35 10.53
N VAL A 621 -26.79 16.50 10.56
CA VAL A 621 -27.71 16.05 9.49
C VAL A 621 -27.40 16.76 8.18
N VAL A 622 -27.25 18.09 8.21
CA VAL A 622 -26.92 18.88 7.01
C VAL A 622 -25.57 18.48 6.44
N ARG A 623 -24.53 18.32 7.28
CA ARG A 623 -23.21 17.84 6.83
C ARG A 623 -23.30 16.47 6.17
N LEU A 624 -24.02 15.52 6.76
CA LEU A 624 -24.17 14.18 6.20
C LEU A 624 -24.87 14.21 4.83
N LEU A 625 -25.90 15.06 4.69
CA LEU A 625 -26.60 15.28 3.42
C LEU A 625 -25.71 15.98 2.37
N GLU A 626 -24.84 16.91 2.76
CA GLU A 626 -23.86 17.54 1.87
C GLU A 626 -22.81 16.55 1.33
N PHE A 627 -22.48 15.50 2.08
CA PHE A 627 -21.59 14.44 1.60
C PHE A 627 -22.34 13.31 0.85
N SER A 628 -23.66 13.22 0.98
CA SER A 628 -24.46 12.22 0.29
C SER A 628 -24.60 12.53 -1.21
N GLY A 629 -24.60 11.48 -2.04
CA GLY A 629 -24.83 11.56 -3.50
C GLY A 629 -26.19 11.03 -3.94
N ASP A 630 -27.08 10.68 -3.00
CA ASP A 630 -28.41 10.14 -3.29
C ASP A 630 -29.47 11.26 -3.33
N SER A 631 -29.97 11.53 -4.54
CA SER A 631 -30.93 12.60 -4.79
C SER A 631 -32.30 12.39 -4.16
N GLN A 632 -32.75 11.14 -3.99
CA GLN A 632 -34.04 10.90 -3.34
C GLN A 632 -33.97 11.16 -1.84
N LEU A 633 -32.84 10.77 -1.23
CA LEU A 633 -32.60 10.96 0.19
C LEU A 633 -32.42 12.45 0.53
N ILE A 634 -31.64 13.17 -0.29
CA ILE A 634 -31.48 14.63 -0.17
C ILE A 634 -32.82 15.32 -0.26
N LYS A 635 -33.67 15.02 -1.26
CA LYS A 635 -34.99 15.66 -1.40
C LYS A 635 -35.87 15.45 -0.17
N LYS A 636 -36.04 14.20 0.25
CA LYS A 636 -36.90 13.84 1.39
C LYS A 636 -36.46 14.53 2.68
N HIS A 637 -35.17 14.48 2.99
CA HIS A 637 -34.65 15.07 4.22
C HIS A 637 -34.50 16.60 4.12
N SER A 638 -34.24 17.17 2.94
CA SER A 638 -34.20 18.63 2.75
C SER A 638 -35.57 19.28 2.95
N LEU A 639 -36.66 18.62 2.55
CA LEU A 639 -38.04 19.06 2.86
C LEU A 639 -38.31 19.10 4.38
N TRP A 640 -37.73 18.17 5.15
CA TRP A 640 -37.77 18.20 6.61
C TRP A 640 -36.90 19.33 7.19
N VAL A 641 -35.70 19.57 6.61
CA VAL A 641 -34.82 20.69 7.01
C VAL A 641 -35.50 22.04 6.79
N VAL A 642 -36.20 22.24 5.65
CA VAL A 642 -36.89 23.52 5.33
C VAL A 642 -37.87 23.96 6.42
N GLN A 643 -38.53 23.03 7.11
CA GLN A 643 -39.49 23.36 8.18
C GLN A 643 -38.84 23.98 9.42
N ARG A 644 -37.52 23.83 9.58
CA ARG A 644 -36.76 24.32 10.74
C ARG A 644 -35.71 25.35 10.36
N ASP A 645 -35.02 25.14 9.24
CA ASP A 645 -34.03 26.03 8.64
C ASP A 645 -34.26 26.11 7.12
N ALA A 646 -35.02 27.13 6.71
CA ALA A 646 -35.36 27.37 5.31
C ALA A 646 -34.12 27.59 4.44
N ASP A 647 -33.12 28.32 4.94
CA ASP A 647 -31.92 28.65 4.18
C ASP A 647 -31.03 27.42 3.95
N ALA A 648 -30.82 26.58 4.98
CA ALA A 648 -30.07 25.34 4.84
C ALA A 648 -30.79 24.35 3.93
N GLY A 649 -32.12 24.24 4.04
CA GLY A 649 -32.93 23.37 3.20
C GLY A 649 -32.91 23.76 1.72
N ILE A 650 -33.00 25.05 1.40
CA ILE A 650 -32.92 25.54 0.01
C ILE A 650 -31.52 25.33 -0.56
N ARG A 651 -30.45 25.53 0.22
CA ARG A 651 -29.07 25.26 -0.21
C ARG A 651 -28.87 23.79 -0.60
N LEU A 652 -29.41 22.86 0.18
CA LEU A 652 -29.35 21.44 -0.13
C LEU A 652 -30.13 21.10 -1.42
N LEU A 653 -31.35 21.64 -1.58
CA LEU A 653 -32.18 21.44 -2.78
C LEU A 653 -31.59 22.07 -4.04
N THR A 654 -30.88 23.19 -3.91
CA THR A 654 -30.29 23.92 -5.05
C THR A 654 -28.93 23.37 -5.47
N ARG A 655 -28.19 22.69 -4.58
CA ARG A 655 -26.91 22.05 -4.92
C ARG A 655 -27.05 20.95 -5.96
N GLU A 656 -28.10 20.14 -5.88
CA GLU A 656 -28.38 19.09 -6.87
C GLU A 656 -28.68 19.65 -8.26
N ALA A 657 -29.26 20.86 -8.32
CA ALA A 657 -29.60 21.50 -9.57
C ALA A 657 -28.40 22.14 -10.30
N GLY A 658 -27.28 22.35 -9.61
CA GLY A 658 -26.05 22.91 -10.18
C GLY A 658 -25.08 21.89 -10.79
N GLY A 659 -25.40 20.59 -10.75
CA GLY A 659 -24.56 19.54 -11.31
C GLY A 659 -24.81 19.33 -12.82
N PRO A 660 -23.77 19.20 -13.65
CA PRO A 660 -23.91 18.94 -15.10
C PRO A 660 -24.56 17.58 -15.45
N ALA A 661 -24.83 16.73 -14.45
CA ALA A 661 -25.29 15.35 -14.64
C ALA A 661 -26.82 15.16 -14.75
N LEU A 662 -27.63 16.18 -14.44
CA LEU A 662 -29.10 16.07 -14.47
C LEU A 662 -29.78 16.94 -15.55
N ALA A 663 -28.99 17.64 -16.38
CA ALA A 663 -29.49 18.66 -17.29
C ALA A 663 -30.26 18.16 -18.53
N ASN A 664 -30.28 16.84 -18.83
CA ASN A 664 -30.72 16.34 -20.14
C ASN A 664 -31.92 15.36 -20.13
N GLY A 665 -32.71 15.29 -19.06
CA GLY A 665 -33.89 14.41 -18.99
C GLY A 665 -35.21 15.16 -18.84
N ASP A 666 -36.20 14.86 -19.68
CA ASP A 666 -37.56 15.42 -19.62
C ASP A 666 -38.24 15.24 -18.24
N GLY A 667 -37.88 14.18 -17.50
CA GLY A 667 -38.40 13.88 -16.16
C GLY A 667 -37.94 14.82 -15.04
N ALA A 668 -36.84 15.57 -15.23
CA ALA A 668 -36.36 16.51 -14.22
C ALA A 668 -37.34 17.69 -14.05
N THR A 669 -37.96 18.15 -15.14
CA THR A 669 -38.92 19.26 -15.14
C THR A 669 -40.15 18.97 -14.28
N ASP A 670 -40.68 17.75 -14.36
CA ASP A 670 -41.83 17.33 -13.55
C ASP A 670 -41.48 17.20 -12.07
N ASP A 671 -40.26 16.75 -11.75
CA ASP A 671 -39.79 16.62 -10.37
C ASP A 671 -39.63 17.99 -9.70
N TYR A 672 -39.06 18.97 -10.39
CA TYR A 672 -38.97 20.35 -9.90
C TYR A 672 -40.34 21.00 -9.69
N LYS A 673 -41.31 20.74 -10.57
CA LYS A 673 -42.69 21.22 -10.39
C LYS A 673 -43.32 20.64 -9.13
N LYS A 674 -43.07 19.35 -8.85
CA LYS A 674 -43.54 18.69 -7.63
C LYS A 674 -42.88 19.30 -6.39
N THR A 675 -41.55 19.41 -6.36
CA THR A 675 -40.83 20.04 -5.24
C THR A 675 -41.29 21.48 -5.01
N LEU A 676 -41.46 22.27 -6.07
CA LEU A 676 -41.97 23.65 -5.96
C LEU A 676 -43.40 23.68 -5.41
N SER A 677 -44.27 22.75 -5.82
CA SER A 677 -45.64 22.66 -5.28
C SER A 677 -45.68 22.25 -3.81
N GLU A 678 -44.76 21.38 -3.38
CA GLU A 678 -44.62 20.97 -1.98
C GLU A 678 -44.03 22.11 -1.13
N LEU A 679 -43.01 22.81 -1.65
CA LEU A 679 -42.46 24.01 -1.00
C LEU A 679 -43.52 25.11 -0.87
N LYS A 680 -44.31 25.38 -1.91
CA LYS A 680 -45.44 26.34 -1.85
C LYS A 680 -46.44 26.00 -0.74
N ARG A 681 -46.59 24.71 -0.41
CA ARG A 681 -47.47 24.24 0.69
C ARG A 681 -46.83 24.39 2.07
N LEU A 682 -45.50 24.29 2.16
CA LEU A 682 -44.75 24.37 3.42
C LEU A 682 -44.37 25.80 3.78
N ASP A 683 -43.70 26.50 2.87
CA ASP A 683 -43.22 27.87 3.02
C ASP A 683 -43.21 28.61 1.66
N PRO A 684 -44.08 29.63 1.47
CA PRO A 684 -44.10 30.46 0.27
C PRO A 684 -42.80 31.19 -0.03
N GLN A 685 -42.06 31.66 0.99
CA GLN A 685 -40.81 32.41 0.79
C GLN A 685 -39.69 31.49 0.31
N ALA A 686 -39.61 30.27 0.86
CA ALA A 686 -38.68 29.25 0.39
C ALA A 686 -38.99 28.82 -1.06
N ALA A 687 -40.27 28.73 -1.42
CA ALA A 687 -40.69 28.43 -2.79
C ALA A 687 -40.26 29.50 -3.79
N GLU A 688 -40.36 30.78 -3.41
CA GLU A 688 -39.92 31.90 -4.26
C GLU A 688 -38.40 31.93 -4.44
N ALA A 689 -37.62 31.72 -3.36
CA ALA A 689 -36.17 31.64 -3.43
C ALA A 689 -35.70 30.44 -4.28
N PHE A 690 -36.41 29.30 -4.17
CA PHE A 690 -36.17 28.14 -5.02
C PHE A 690 -36.50 28.43 -6.49
N LEU A 691 -37.64 29.06 -6.78
CA LEU A 691 -38.02 29.48 -8.13
C LEU A 691 -36.98 30.43 -8.74
N GLU A 692 -36.54 31.44 -7.99
CA GLU A 692 -35.51 32.38 -8.40
C GLU A 692 -34.20 31.65 -8.73
N HIS A 693 -33.73 30.73 -7.89
CA HIS A 693 -32.53 29.96 -8.18
C HIS A 693 -32.69 29.08 -9.44
N MET A 694 -33.84 28.42 -9.61
CA MET A 694 -34.10 27.56 -10.76
C MET A 694 -34.07 28.32 -12.09
N VAL A 695 -34.70 29.49 -12.15
CA VAL A 695 -34.73 30.33 -13.36
C VAL A 695 -33.33 30.83 -13.74
N LEU A 696 -32.50 31.12 -12.74
CA LEU A 696 -31.18 31.69 -12.98
C LEU A 696 -30.10 30.63 -13.26
N ALA A 697 -30.12 29.48 -12.60
CA ALA A 697 -29.05 28.48 -12.66
C ALA A 697 -29.24 27.42 -13.76
N ARG A 698 -30.48 27.11 -14.17
CA ARG A 698 -30.78 25.95 -15.02
C ARG A 698 -30.55 26.18 -16.52
N GLU A 699 -30.17 25.10 -17.22
CA GLU A 699 -30.16 24.97 -18.68
C GLU A 699 -30.79 23.62 -19.09
N PRO A 700 -31.66 23.53 -20.12
CA PRO A 700 -32.23 24.61 -20.92
C PRO A 700 -33.29 25.44 -20.16
N PRO A 701 -33.54 26.71 -20.56
CA PRO A 701 -34.50 27.59 -19.89
C PRO A 701 -35.96 27.15 -20.12
N ILE A 702 -36.78 27.17 -19.06
CA ILE A 702 -38.20 26.83 -19.13
C ILE A 702 -39.04 28.11 -19.19
N ALA A 703 -39.75 28.33 -20.31
CA ALA A 703 -40.55 29.53 -20.54
C ALA A 703 -41.57 29.82 -19.41
N GLU A 704 -42.24 28.78 -18.90
CA GLU A 704 -43.25 28.89 -17.81
C GLU A 704 -42.65 29.48 -16.52
N LEU A 705 -41.49 28.97 -16.07
CA LEU A 705 -40.84 29.44 -14.83
C LEU A 705 -40.28 30.86 -14.98
N HIS A 706 -39.72 31.19 -16.15
CA HIS A 706 -39.28 32.55 -16.43
C HIS A 706 -40.45 33.53 -16.43
N THR A 707 -41.60 33.13 -16.96
CA THR A 707 -42.82 33.96 -16.96
C THR A 707 -43.35 34.13 -15.53
N GLU A 708 -43.39 33.06 -14.72
CA GLU A 708 -43.80 33.12 -13.32
C GLU A 708 -42.90 34.05 -12.49
N LEU A 709 -41.57 33.99 -12.68
CA LEU A 709 -40.64 34.89 -11.99
C LEU A 709 -40.77 36.34 -12.46
N VAL A 710 -40.95 36.58 -13.77
CA VAL A 710 -41.16 37.94 -14.30
C VAL A 710 -42.43 38.55 -13.74
N GLU A 711 -43.54 37.82 -13.74
CA GLU A 711 -44.81 38.30 -13.16
C GLU A 711 -44.67 38.57 -11.66
N LEU A 712 -43.95 37.70 -10.93
CA LEU A 712 -43.65 37.93 -9.51
C LEU A 712 -42.84 39.22 -9.31
N LEU A 713 -41.78 39.44 -10.08
CA LEU A 713 -40.96 40.67 -9.99
C LEU A 713 -41.75 41.92 -10.40
N ILE A 714 -42.57 41.85 -11.46
CA ILE A 714 -43.47 42.95 -11.85
C ILE A 714 -44.45 43.23 -10.71
N SER A 715 -45.04 42.21 -10.10
CA SER A 715 -45.98 42.37 -8.99
C SER A 715 -45.32 42.99 -7.76
N ARG A 716 -44.04 42.70 -7.46
CA ARG A 716 -43.30 43.33 -6.36
C ARG A 716 -42.96 44.78 -6.64
N VAL A 717 -42.55 45.10 -7.87
CA VAL A 717 -42.18 46.47 -8.26
C VAL A 717 -43.41 47.36 -8.41
N VAL A 718 -44.49 46.86 -9.02
CA VAL A 718 -45.75 47.60 -9.21
C VAL A 718 -46.63 47.55 -7.96
N GLY A 719 -46.55 46.49 -7.16
CA GLY A 719 -47.29 46.33 -5.90
C GLY A 719 -46.63 46.98 -4.68
N SER A 720 -45.44 47.58 -4.84
CA SER A 720 -44.74 48.25 -3.74
C SER A 720 -45.54 49.45 -3.20
N ASP A 721 -45.29 49.80 -1.94
CA ASP A 721 -45.95 50.92 -1.27
C ASP A 721 -45.76 52.26 -2.01
N ALA A 722 -46.65 53.22 -1.74
CA ALA A 722 -46.63 54.54 -2.38
C ALA A 722 -45.29 55.27 -2.19
N GLU A 723 -44.64 55.11 -1.04
CA GLU A 723 -43.32 55.67 -0.75
C GLU A 723 -42.23 55.07 -1.66
N ALA A 724 -42.25 53.74 -1.84
CA ALA A 724 -41.31 53.05 -2.71
C ALA A 724 -41.49 53.45 -4.18
N LYS A 725 -42.75 53.63 -4.62
CA LYS A 725 -43.06 54.15 -5.97
C LYS A 725 -42.58 55.58 -6.16
N HIS A 726 -42.81 56.44 -5.15
CA HIS A 726 -42.34 57.82 -5.18
C HIS A 726 -40.81 57.87 -5.23
N ALA A 727 -40.11 57.06 -4.43
CA ALA A 727 -38.65 56.98 -4.46
C ALA A 727 -38.14 56.58 -5.86
N MET A 728 -38.73 55.56 -6.49
CA MET A 728 -38.36 55.14 -7.84
C MET A 728 -38.66 56.20 -8.92
N ALA A 729 -39.78 56.93 -8.78
CA ALA A 729 -40.12 58.04 -9.66
C ALA A 729 -39.13 59.20 -9.50
N GLU A 730 -38.79 59.55 -8.26
CA GLU A 730 -37.82 60.59 -7.91
C GLU A 730 -36.43 60.29 -8.48
N VAL A 731 -35.96 59.04 -8.42
CA VAL A 731 -34.70 58.63 -9.09
C VAL A 731 -34.78 58.90 -10.60
N SER A 732 -35.91 58.61 -11.22
CA SER A 732 -36.11 58.77 -12.66
C SER A 732 -36.19 60.25 -13.08
N ASP A 733 -36.87 61.07 -12.29
CA ASP A 733 -37.01 62.52 -12.52
C ASP A 733 -35.71 63.27 -12.24
N ASP A 734 -35.00 62.89 -11.19
CA ASP A 734 -33.70 63.43 -10.87
C ASP A 734 -32.69 63.09 -11.97
N TYR A 735 -32.63 61.84 -12.43
CA TYR A 735 -31.75 61.46 -13.54
C TYR A 735 -32.03 62.27 -14.81
N ARG A 736 -33.31 62.46 -15.16
CA ARG A 736 -33.75 63.22 -16.34
C ARG A 736 -33.33 64.70 -16.28
N SER A 737 -33.15 65.27 -15.09
CA SER A 737 -32.81 66.68 -14.90
C SER A 737 -31.34 66.95 -14.53
N GLY A 738 -30.64 65.98 -13.95
CA GLY A 738 -29.32 66.16 -13.34
C GLY A 738 -28.10 66.05 -14.28
N GLY A 739 -28.27 65.57 -15.52
CA GLY A 739 -27.18 65.53 -16.51
C GLY A 739 -25.97 64.68 -16.07
N TYR A 740 -26.26 63.52 -15.47
CA TYR A 740 -25.28 62.60 -14.90
C TYR A 740 -24.36 61.94 -15.93
N ALA A 741 -23.17 61.53 -15.50
CA ALA A 741 -22.17 60.89 -16.36
C ALA A 741 -22.41 59.39 -16.54
N GLU A 742 -23.04 58.75 -15.56
CA GLU A 742 -23.44 57.35 -15.58
C GLU A 742 -24.74 57.09 -16.38
N SER A 743 -25.05 55.82 -16.67
CA SER A 743 -26.34 55.42 -17.29
C SER A 743 -27.47 55.40 -16.25
N PHE A 744 -28.72 55.42 -16.69
CA PHE A 744 -29.88 55.36 -15.80
C PHE A 744 -29.85 54.15 -14.87
N VAL A 745 -29.49 52.96 -15.37
CA VAL A 745 -29.45 51.75 -14.53
C VAL A 745 -28.33 51.81 -13.50
N ALA A 746 -27.18 52.40 -13.85
CA ALA A 746 -26.11 52.64 -12.88
C ALA A 746 -26.55 53.64 -11.81
N HIS A 747 -27.25 54.71 -12.21
CA HIS A 747 -27.80 55.69 -11.28
C HIS A 747 -28.89 55.09 -10.37
N LEU A 748 -29.73 54.21 -10.92
CA LEU A 748 -30.73 53.45 -10.18
C LEU A 748 -30.06 52.56 -9.12
N ALA A 749 -28.97 51.88 -9.46
CA ALA A 749 -28.23 51.03 -8.53
C ALA A 749 -27.53 51.80 -7.41
N LEU A 750 -27.00 52.99 -7.67
CA LEU A 750 -26.43 53.86 -6.62
C LEU A 750 -27.44 54.19 -5.51
N ARG A 751 -28.74 54.14 -5.82
CA ARG A 751 -29.83 54.38 -4.87
C ARG A 751 -30.48 53.11 -4.34
N ALA A 752 -29.98 51.92 -4.68
CA ALA A 752 -30.56 50.65 -4.25
C ALA A 752 -30.60 50.47 -2.73
N ALA A 753 -29.70 51.11 -1.98
CA ALA A 753 -29.71 51.11 -0.51
C ALA A 753 -30.93 51.86 0.08
N SER A 754 -31.59 52.73 -0.68
CA SER A 754 -32.72 53.54 -0.21
C SER A 754 -34.05 52.79 -0.18
N ALA A 755 -34.24 51.78 -1.03
CA ALA A 755 -35.44 50.97 -1.09
C ALA A 755 -35.19 49.58 -1.70
N SER A 756 -35.68 48.52 -1.04
CA SER A 756 -35.57 47.14 -1.54
C SER A 756 -36.25 46.93 -2.89
N SER A 757 -37.30 47.71 -3.20
CA SER A 757 -37.99 47.71 -4.49
C SER A 757 -37.07 48.09 -5.67
N ILE A 758 -36.01 48.86 -5.43
CA ILE A 758 -35.03 49.22 -6.46
C ILE A 758 -34.20 47.99 -6.84
N VAL A 759 -33.82 47.15 -5.86
CA VAL A 759 -33.13 45.88 -6.14
C VAL A 759 -34.03 44.94 -6.94
N GLU A 760 -35.32 44.85 -6.58
CA GLU A 760 -36.30 44.06 -7.35
C GLU A 760 -36.48 44.59 -8.78
N ARG A 761 -36.44 45.91 -8.97
CA ARG A 761 -36.46 46.53 -10.30
C ARG A 761 -35.19 46.22 -11.10
N LEU A 762 -34.02 46.21 -10.49
CA LEU A 762 -32.77 45.79 -11.12
C LEU A 762 -32.82 44.31 -11.53
N LYS A 763 -33.33 43.43 -10.67
CA LYS A 763 -33.56 42.01 -11.01
C LYS A 763 -34.47 41.86 -12.22
N LEU A 764 -35.58 42.62 -12.26
CA LEU A 764 -36.49 42.65 -13.41
C LEU A 764 -35.79 43.08 -14.69
N ILE A 765 -35.05 44.20 -14.68
CA ILE A 765 -34.29 44.68 -15.84
C ILE A 765 -33.32 43.60 -16.34
N MET A 766 -32.58 42.97 -15.44
CA MET A 766 -31.58 41.96 -15.81
C MET A 766 -32.21 40.67 -16.33
N LEU A 767 -33.32 40.22 -15.74
CA LEU A 767 -34.08 39.05 -16.21
C LEU A 767 -34.70 39.30 -17.59
N LEU A 768 -35.28 40.49 -17.79
CA LEU A 768 -35.79 40.91 -19.08
C LEU A 768 -34.66 40.94 -20.10
N GLN A 769 -33.51 41.57 -19.83
CA GLN A 769 -32.40 41.59 -20.80
C GLN A 769 -31.84 40.18 -21.10
N GLY A 770 -31.66 39.36 -20.06
CA GLY A 770 -30.99 38.06 -20.16
C GLY A 770 -31.83 36.93 -20.74
N SER A 771 -33.13 36.88 -20.45
CA SER A 771 -33.97 35.76 -20.88
C SER A 771 -34.25 35.76 -22.39
N ILE A 772 -34.22 34.57 -23.01
CA ILE A 772 -34.53 34.35 -24.43
C ILE A 772 -35.91 33.71 -24.65
N THR A 773 -36.57 33.22 -23.59
CA THR A 773 -37.82 32.45 -23.67
C THR A 773 -39.08 33.26 -23.38
N LEU A 774 -38.94 34.52 -22.97
CA LEU A 774 -40.07 35.39 -22.63
C LEU A 774 -40.79 35.89 -23.89
N ASP A 775 -42.12 35.91 -23.82
CA ASP A 775 -42.97 36.59 -24.79
C ASP A 775 -42.86 38.12 -24.60
N ALA A 776 -42.04 38.74 -25.44
CA ALA A 776 -41.76 40.16 -25.36
C ALA A 776 -42.96 41.04 -25.79
N GLU A 777 -43.87 40.54 -26.64
CA GLU A 777 -45.05 41.30 -27.07
C GLU A 777 -46.07 41.38 -25.93
N ALA A 778 -46.41 40.24 -25.32
CA ALA A 778 -47.34 40.18 -24.20
C ALA A 778 -46.85 41.01 -22.99
N LEU A 779 -45.55 40.96 -22.70
CA LEU A 779 -44.95 41.75 -21.61
C LEU A 779 -44.94 43.25 -21.93
N LEU A 780 -44.75 43.65 -23.20
CA LEU A 780 -44.79 45.06 -23.58
C LEU A 780 -46.19 45.63 -23.36
N ASP A 781 -47.24 44.93 -23.80
CA ASP A 781 -48.65 45.31 -23.58
C ASP A 781 -49.00 45.41 -22.09
N ARG A 782 -48.38 44.57 -21.24
CA ARG A 782 -48.54 44.63 -19.78
C ARG A 782 -47.86 45.86 -19.18
N LEU A 783 -46.66 46.19 -19.65
CA LEU A 783 -45.83 47.29 -19.14
C LEU A 783 -46.21 48.66 -19.68
N GLU A 784 -46.89 48.77 -20.83
CA GLU A 784 -47.38 50.05 -21.37
C GLU A 784 -48.30 50.81 -20.41
N ARG A 785 -48.97 50.08 -19.51
CA ARG A 785 -49.85 50.65 -18.48
C ARG A 785 -49.09 51.27 -17.30
N GLU A 786 -47.78 51.05 -17.21
CA GLU A 786 -46.94 51.43 -16.07
C GLU A 786 -45.93 52.52 -16.48
N GLU A 787 -46.17 53.77 -16.07
CA GLU A 787 -45.31 54.91 -16.41
C GLU A 787 -43.91 54.84 -15.77
N LEU A 788 -43.74 54.05 -14.71
CA LEU A 788 -42.47 53.89 -13.99
C LEU A 788 -41.45 53.04 -14.78
N LEU A 789 -41.90 52.13 -15.65
CA LEU A 789 -41.09 51.05 -16.21
C LEU A 789 -40.61 51.34 -17.65
N LEU A 790 -40.22 52.59 -17.90
CA LEU A 790 -39.75 53.05 -19.21
C LEU A 790 -38.49 52.29 -19.69
N TYR A 791 -37.51 52.08 -18.80
CA TYR A 791 -36.28 51.36 -19.16
C TYR A 791 -36.57 49.91 -19.56
N GLU A 792 -37.45 49.24 -18.81
CA GLU A 792 -37.89 47.87 -19.05
C GLU A 792 -38.63 47.76 -20.39
N ARG A 793 -39.46 48.75 -20.74
CA ARG A 793 -40.08 48.86 -22.07
C ARG A 793 -39.03 49.00 -23.17
N ALA A 794 -37.99 49.80 -22.95
CA ALA A 794 -36.86 49.92 -23.89
C ALA A 794 -36.18 48.58 -24.16
N VAL A 795 -35.95 47.78 -23.10
CA VAL A 795 -35.36 46.45 -23.20
C VAL A 795 -36.23 45.53 -24.04
N LEU A 796 -37.56 45.53 -23.83
CA LEU A 796 -38.49 44.73 -24.61
C LEU A 796 -38.58 45.18 -26.07
N LEU A 797 -38.65 46.49 -26.35
CA LEU A 797 -38.63 47.04 -27.70
C LEU A 797 -37.36 46.64 -28.47
N GLY A 798 -36.22 46.60 -27.77
CA GLY A 798 -34.97 46.08 -28.31
C GLY A 798 -35.03 44.61 -28.72
N LYS A 799 -35.67 43.76 -27.90
CA LYS A 799 -35.90 42.34 -28.28
C LYS A 799 -36.80 42.19 -29.49
N LEU A 800 -37.80 43.06 -29.62
CA LEU A 800 -38.74 43.07 -30.75
C LEU A 800 -38.16 43.72 -32.01
N ARG A 801 -36.91 44.21 -31.97
CA ARG A 801 -36.25 44.94 -33.08
C ARG A 801 -37.00 46.19 -33.53
N ARG A 802 -37.75 46.80 -32.61
CA ARG A 802 -38.39 48.11 -32.79
C ARG A 802 -37.41 49.21 -32.40
N ASP A 803 -36.30 49.26 -33.14
CA ASP A 803 -35.09 49.98 -32.72
C ASP A 803 -35.30 51.51 -32.63
N GLN A 804 -36.11 52.10 -33.53
CA GLN A 804 -36.43 53.54 -33.49
C GLN A 804 -37.26 53.93 -32.26
N GLU A 805 -38.22 53.11 -31.85
CA GLU A 805 -39.06 53.36 -30.67
C GLU A 805 -38.22 53.22 -29.38
N ALA A 806 -37.36 52.20 -29.32
CA ALA A 806 -36.43 52.02 -28.20
C ALA A 806 -35.48 53.22 -28.06
N LEU A 807 -34.88 53.67 -29.17
CA LEU A 807 -33.98 54.83 -29.18
C LEU A 807 -34.70 56.13 -28.85
N GLN A 808 -35.94 56.32 -29.30
CA GLN A 808 -36.75 57.48 -28.94
C GLN A 808 -37.04 57.51 -27.43
N LEU A 809 -37.40 56.37 -26.85
CA LEU A 809 -37.68 56.25 -25.43
C LEU A 809 -36.40 56.49 -24.58
N LEU A 810 -35.27 55.87 -24.95
CA LEU A 810 -34.00 56.05 -24.23
C LEU A 810 -33.46 57.48 -24.37
N ALA A 811 -33.33 57.98 -25.60
CA ALA A 811 -32.61 59.21 -25.90
C ALA A 811 -33.44 60.48 -25.64
N VAL A 812 -34.78 60.41 -25.81
CA VAL A 812 -35.66 61.59 -25.73
C VAL A 812 -36.48 61.60 -24.44
N GLU A 813 -37.18 60.51 -24.11
CA GLU A 813 -38.09 60.47 -22.95
C GLU A 813 -37.33 60.30 -21.63
N MET A 814 -36.40 59.35 -21.56
CA MET A 814 -35.55 59.16 -20.38
C MET A 814 -34.31 60.06 -20.36
N ARG A 815 -33.95 60.66 -21.50
CA ARG A 815 -32.74 61.47 -21.68
C ARG A 815 -31.45 60.75 -21.30
N ASP A 816 -31.42 59.43 -21.49
CA ASP A 816 -30.25 58.61 -21.22
C ASP A 816 -29.43 58.40 -22.50
N ALA A 817 -28.53 59.34 -22.77
CA ALA A 817 -27.60 59.25 -23.90
C ALA A 817 -26.66 58.05 -23.78
N ASN A 818 -26.25 57.68 -22.56
CA ASN A 818 -25.34 56.58 -22.31
C ASN A 818 -25.98 55.22 -22.64
N SER A 819 -27.22 54.98 -22.22
CA SER A 819 -27.95 53.75 -22.56
C SER A 819 -28.35 53.72 -24.04
N ALA A 820 -28.67 54.86 -24.65
CA ALA A 820 -28.93 54.93 -26.09
C ALA A 820 -27.68 54.61 -26.92
N GLU A 821 -26.51 55.12 -26.53
CA GLU A 821 -25.22 54.76 -27.13
C GLU A 821 -24.88 53.28 -26.89
N ALA A 822 -25.06 52.79 -25.66
CA ALA A 822 -24.85 51.39 -25.31
C ALA A 822 -25.72 50.45 -26.16
N TYR A 823 -27.00 50.80 -26.36
CA TYR A 823 -27.93 50.08 -27.23
C TYR A 823 -27.42 49.95 -28.66
N CYS A 824 -26.89 51.03 -29.23
CA CYS A 824 -26.32 51.02 -30.57
C CYS A 824 -25.06 50.15 -30.65
N LEU A 825 -24.16 50.28 -29.68
CA LEU A 825 -22.89 49.55 -29.63
C LEU A 825 -23.09 48.05 -29.39
N GLN A 826 -24.21 47.66 -28.79
CA GLN A 826 -24.55 46.28 -28.46
C GLN A 826 -25.62 45.68 -29.37
N ALA A 827 -25.86 46.28 -30.54
CA ALA A 827 -26.78 45.72 -31.54
C ALA A 827 -28.21 45.45 -31.03
N GLY A 828 -28.73 46.33 -30.16
CA GLY A 828 -30.12 46.27 -29.68
C GLY A 828 -30.31 45.80 -28.23
N ALA A 829 -29.21 45.52 -27.50
CA ALA A 829 -29.26 45.27 -26.06
C ALA A 829 -29.02 46.58 -25.28
N VAL A 830 -29.93 46.94 -24.36
CA VAL A 830 -29.84 48.20 -23.61
C VAL A 830 -28.80 48.10 -22.49
N LEU A 831 -28.73 46.94 -21.81
CA LEU A 831 -27.82 46.70 -20.69
C LEU A 831 -26.64 45.81 -21.13
N SER A 832 -25.41 46.35 -21.08
CA SER A 832 -24.18 45.58 -21.37
C SER A 832 -23.94 44.45 -20.39
N PRO A 833 -23.35 43.33 -20.85
CA PRO A 833 -22.81 42.31 -19.95
C PRO A 833 -21.83 42.89 -18.92
N MET A 834 -20.93 43.78 -19.35
CA MET A 834 -19.92 44.40 -18.46
C MET A 834 -20.55 45.27 -17.37
N LEU A 835 -21.57 46.07 -17.70
CA LEU A 835 -22.30 46.86 -16.71
C LEU A 835 -23.16 45.98 -15.80
N ALA A 836 -23.80 44.94 -16.35
CA ALA A 836 -24.56 43.98 -15.56
C ALA A 836 -23.68 43.26 -14.52
N GLU A 837 -22.44 42.91 -14.88
CA GLU A 837 -21.47 42.29 -14.00
C GLU A 837 -21.01 43.25 -12.88
N SER A 838 -20.70 44.51 -13.20
CA SER A 838 -20.32 45.49 -12.17
C SER A 838 -21.43 45.75 -11.17
N LEU A 839 -22.68 45.85 -11.65
CA LEU A 839 -23.86 46.04 -10.79
C LEU A 839 -24.13 44.82 -9.91
N ALA A 840 -23.89 43.63 -10.44
CA ALA A 840 -24.07 42.39 -9.72
C ALA A 840 -23.07 42.21 -8.57
N ALA A 841 -21.83 42.66 -8.74
CA ALA A 841 -20.80 42.60 -7.71
C ALA A 841 -21.15 43.45 -6.48
N GLU A 842 -21.81 44.60 -6.69
CA GLU A 842 -22.18 45.53 -5.62
C GLU A 842 -23.46 45.10 -4.86
N HIS A 843 -24.39 44.40 -5.53
CA HIS A 843 -25.74 44.13 -4.99
C HIS A 843 -26.07 42.63 -4.85
N GLY A 844 -25.10 41.74 -5.03
CA GLY A 844 -25.31 40.29 -4.87
C GLY A 844 -26.15 39.64 -5.99
N LEU A 845 -26.13 40.20 -7.21
CA LEU A 845 -26.96 39.75 -8.35
C LEU A 845 -26.17 38.91 -9.38
N ALA A 846 -25.15 38.17 -8.93
CA ALA A 846 -24.21 37.45 -9.81
C ALA A 846 -24.93 36.50 -10.80
N LEU A 847 -25.92 35.75 -10.32
CA LEU A 847 -26.69 34.82 -11.15
C LEU A 847 -27.49 35.53 -12.26
N TYR A 848 -28.00 36.75 -12.00
CA TYR A 848 -28.68 37.55 -13.02
C TYR A 848 -27.71 38.06 -14.10
N SER A 849 -26.50 38.47 -13.72
CA SER A 849 -25.49 38.91 -14.70
C SER A 849 -25.05 37.77 -15.62
N SER A 850 -25.00 36.53 -15.08
CA SER A 850 -24.67 35.33 -15.85
C SER A 850 -25.66 35.04 -16.98
N LEU A 851 -26.95 35.33 -16.79
CA LEU A 851 -27.97 35.19 -17.84
C LEU A 851 -27.69 36.12 -19.03
N ILE A 852 -27.32 37.38 -18.74
CA ILE A 852 -27.02 38.38 -19.78
C ILE A 852 -25.74 38.00 -20.53
N ALA A 853 -24.71 37.55 -19.82
CA ALA A 853 -23.47 37.08 -20.43
C ALA A 853 -23.70 35.86 -21.36
N ARG A 854 -24.51 34.89 -20.93
CA ARG A 854 -24.88 33.72 -21.75
C ARG A 854 -25.59 34.10 -23.02
N ARG A 855 -26.58 34.99 -22.94
CA ARG A 855 -27.25 35.54 -24.13
C ARG A 855 -26.27 36.19 -25.08
N ALA A 856 -25.38 37.05 -24.59
CA ALA A 856 -24.39 37.73 -25.42
C ALA A 856 -23.41 36.76 -26.11
N ALA A 857 -23.12 35.60 -25.52
CA ALA A 857 -22.30 34.55 -26.12
C ALA A 857 -23.00 33.79 -27.25
N SER A 858 -24.34 33.76 -27.26
CA SER A 858 -25.14 33.05 -28.28
C SER A 858 -25.35 33.84 -29.58
N GLU A 859 -24.86 35.08 -29.67
CA GLU A 859 -25.09 35.95 -30.84
C GLU A 859 -24.09 35.73 -32.00
N PRO A 860 -24.50 35.94 -33.27
CA PRO A 860 -23.70 35.57 -34.46
C PRO A 860 -22.58 36.56 -34.84
N SER A 861 -21.68 36.07 -35.71
CA SER A 861 -20.54 36.70 -36.43
C SER A 861 -20.29 38.22 -36.30
N VAL A 862 -19.00 38.55 -36.08
CA VAL A 862 -18.42 39.90 -35.93
C VAL A 862 -18.77 40.86 -37.09
N LYS A 863 -18.92 40.35 -38.33
CA LYS A 863 -19.19 41.21 -39.52
C LYS A 863 -20.60 41.79 -39.49
N THR A 864 -21.61 40.99 -39.16
CA THR A 864 -23.02 41.42 -39.07
C THR A 864 -23.23 42.42 -37.92
N ARG A 865 -22.42 42.31 -36.86
CA ARG A 865 -22.48 43.22 -35.72
C ARG A 865 -22.04 44.63 -36.09
N GLU A 866 -21.01 44.77 -36.91
CA GLU A 866 -20.48 46.08 -37.30
C GLU A 866 -21.44 46.87 -38.20
N SER A 867 -22.11 46.20 -39.15
CA SER A 867 -23.13 46.84 -40.00
C SER A 867 -24.36 47.29 -39.20
N THR A 868 -24.83 46.46 -38.26
CA THR A 868 -25.97 46.79 -37.40
C THR A 868 -25.64 47.96 -36.48
N LYS A 869 -24.44 47.99 -35.88
CA LYS A 869 -23.98 49.15 -35.07
C LYS A 869 -24.01 50.45 -35.88
N GLN A 870 -23.50 50.44 -37.10
CA GLN A 870 -23.50 51.62 -37.96
C GLN A 870 -24.91 52.08 -38.30
N GLN A 871 -25.85 51.15 -38.51
CA GLN A 871 -27.25 51.49 -38.75
C GLN A 871 -27.91 52.10 -37.50
N LEU A 872 -27.77 51.47 -36.33
CA LEU A 872 -28.33 51.96 -35.07
C LEU A 872 -27.76 53.33 -34.67
N LEU A 873 -26.46 53.55 -34.87
CA LEU A 873 -25.84 54.87 -34.62
C LEU A 873 -26.38 55.96 -35.57
N ARG A 874 -26.70 55.61 -36.82
CA ARG A 874 -27.39 56.52 -37.73
C ARG A 874 -28.83 56.79 -37.30
N ASP A 875 -29.55 55.76 -36.85
CA ASP A 875 -30.91 55.91 -36.33
C ASP A 875 -30.94 56.80 -35.08
N LEU A 876 -29.99 56.62 -34.16
CA LEU A 876 -29.82 57.49 -32.98
C LEU A 876 -29.49 58.93 -33.39
N LEU A 877 -28.59 59.13 -34.37
CA LEU A 877 -28.31 60.45 -34.92
C LEU A 877 -29.57 61.09 -35.52
N GLN A 878 -30.39 60.33 -36.26
CA GLN A 878 -31.66 60.83 -36.79
C GLN A 878 -32.67 61.18 -35.67
N VAL A 879 -32.78 60.36 -34.63
CA VAL A 879 -33.65 60.64 -33.46
C VAL A 879 -33.24 61.95 -32.79
N TYR A 880 -31.93 62.16 -32.61
CA TYR A 880 -31.41 63.42 -32.07
C TYR A 880 -31.66 64.61 -33.00
N MET A 881 -31.45 64.46 -34.32
CA MET A 881 -31.63 65.55 -35.28
C MET A 881 -33.11 65.93 -35.48
N ARG A 882 -34.04 64.96 -35.45
CA ARG A 882 -35.50 65.22 -35.50
C ARG A 882 -36.00 65.95 -34.26
N SER A 883 -35.36 65.73 -33.12
CA SER A 883 -35.71 66.34 -31.83
C SER A 883 -34.85 67.57 -31.47
N GLY A 884 -33.93 67.96 -32.37
CA GLY A 884 -32.74 68.78 -32.11
C GLY A 884 -32.93 70.29 -31.94
N GLU A 885 -34.18 70.78 -31.81
CA GLU A 885 -34.43 72.18 -31.45
C GLU A 885 -34.13 72.47 -29.96
N LYS A 886 -34.14 71.44 -29.11
CA LYS A 886 -33.83 71.56 -27.67
C LYS A 886 -32.32 71.64 -27.47
N GLN A 887 -31.85 72.71 -26.83
CA GLN A 887 -30.43 72.97 -26.52
C GLN A 887 -29.75 71.79 -25.79
N GLU A 888 -30.53 71.04 -25.01
CA GLU A 888 -30.10 69.91 -24.18
C GLU A 888 -29.74 68.66 -24.99
N LEU A 889 -30.34 68.44 -26.18
CA LEU A 889 -29.99 67.31 -27.04
C LEU A 889 -28.75 67.60 -27.91
N ARG A 890 -28.36 68.87 -28.05
CA ARG A 890 -27.19 69.28 -28.83
C ARG A 890 -25.88 68.82 -28.19
N THR A 891 -25.80 68.82 -26.86
CA THR A 891 -24.62 68.34 -26.12
C THR A 891 -24.45 66.83 -26.27
N ALA A 892 -25.53 66.05 -26.12
CA ALA A 892 -25.52 64.60 -26.35
C ALA A 892 -25.17 64.26 -27.80
N THR A 893 -25.72 64.98 -28.77
CA THR A 893 -25.41 64.76 -30.20
C THR A 893 -23.95 65.10 -30.52
N ALA A 894 -23.42 66.20 -29.97
CA ALA A 894 -22.01 66.56 -30.14
C ALA A 894 -21.08 65.53 -29.46
N HIS A 895 -21.50 64.96 -28.32
CA HIS A 895 -20.78 63.87 -27.66
C HIS A 895 -20.73 62.63 -28.56
N LEU A 896 -21.87 62.16 -29.06
CA LEU A 896 -21.99 61.02 -29.97
C LEU A 896 -21.09 61.16 -31.21
N LEU A 897 -21.12 62.33 -31.86
CA LEU A 897 -20.29 62.61 -33.03
C LEU A 897 -18.79 62.53 -32.70
N ASN A 898 -18.40 62.95 -31.50
CA ASN A 898 -17.00 62.95 -31.07
C ASN A 898 -16.50 61.59 -30.59
N THR A 899 -17.35 60.79 -29.93
CA THR A 899 -17.02 59.45 -29.42
C THR A 899 -17.07 58.39 -30.52
N GLN A 900 -18.11 58.41 -31.35
CA GLN A 900 -18.37 57.40 -32.39
C GLN A 900 -17.92 57.82 -33.79
N ALA A 901 -16.98 58.77 -33.88
CA ALA A 901 -16.49 59.37 -35.12
C ALA A 901 -16.02 58.36 -36.19
N ARG A 902 -15.57 57.17 -35.76
CA ARG A 902 -15.07 56.09 -36.62
C ARG A 902 -16.19 55.32 -37.34
N HIS A 903 -17.35 55.21 -36.71
CA HIS A 903 -18.48 54.40 -37.20
C HIS A 903 -19.50 55.24 -37.99
N LEU A 904 -19.33 56.55 -37.99
CA LEU A 904 -20.17 57.51 -38.71
C LEU A 904 -19.40 58.06 -39.92
N PRO A 905 -19.80 57.71 -41.16
CA PRO A 905 -19.15 58.26 -42.35
C PRO A 905 -19.41 59.76 -42.46
N THR A 906 -18.36 60.51 -42.78
CA THR A 906 -18.37 61.98 -42.75
C THR A 906 -19.41 62.60 -43.68
N LEU A 907 -19.65 61.98 -44.84
CA LEU A 907 -20.63 62.48 -45.82
C LEU A 907 -22.08 62.33 -45.30
N ASP A 908 -22.42 61.20 -44.70
CA ASP A 908 -23.77 60.96 -44.15
C ASP A 908 -24.05 61.92 -42.98
N VAL A 909 -23.05 62.17 -42.13
CA VAL A 909 -23.18 63.12 -41.01
C VAL A 909 -23.38 64.54 -41.52
N LEU A 910 -22.59 65.00 -42.48
CA LEU A 910 -22.74 66.35 -43.05
C LEU A 910 -24.09 66.56 -43.73
N ALA A 911 -24.68 65.50 -44.30
CA ALA A 911 -26.03 65.55 -44.88
C ALA A 911 -27.15 65.60 -43.83
N ALA A 912 -26.92 65.07 -42.62
CA ALA A 912 -27.91 65.00 -41.55
C ALA A 912 -27.87 66.19 -40.58
N VAL A 913 -26.76 66.94 -40.51
CA VAL A 913 -26.61 68.09 -39.62
C VAL A 913 -27.42 69.29 -40.14
N PRO A 914 -28.23 69.98 -39.31
CA PRO A 914 -28.95 71.18 -39.70
C PRO A 914 -28.03 72.34 -40.08
N ASP A 915 -28.42 73.14 -41.08
CA ASP A 915 -27.68 74.33 -41.55
C ASP A 915 -27.48 75.40 -40.45
N THR A 916 -28.23 75.32 -39.36
CA THR A 916 -28.19 76.26 -38.23
C THR A 916 -27.05 75.98 -37.25
N TRP A 917 -26.29 74.89 -37.41
CA TRP A 917 -25.24 74.51 -36.49
C TRP A 917 -23.90 75.22 -36.76
N PRO A 918 -23.24 75.77 -35.73
CA PRO A 918 -21.90 76.32 -35.88
C PRO A 918 -20.89 75.22 -36.25
N VAL A 919 -20.03 75.50 -37.23
CA VAL A 919 -18.96 74.58 -37.67
C VAL A 919 -18.03 74.17 -36.51
N GLY A 920 -17.86 75.03 -35.50
CA GLY A 920 -17.08 74.73 -34.29
C GLY A 920 -17.59 73.52 -33.49
N VAL A 921 -18.87 73.16 -33.59
CA VAL A 921 -19.43 71.95 -32.94
C VAL A 921 -18.94 70.67 -33.62
N LEU A 922 -18.62 70.73 -34.92
CA LEU A 922 -18.14 69.60 -35.73
C LEU A 922 -16.61 69.55 -35.86
N GLU A 923 -15.88 70.57 -35.40
CA GLU A 923 -14.43 70.70 -35.60
C GLU A 923 -13.66 69.47 -35.12
N THR A 924 -13.99 68.98 -33.92
CA THR A 924 -13.34 67.82 -33.29
C THR A 924 -13.64 66.52 -34.03
N PHE A 925 -14.88 66.33 -34.49
CA PHE A 925 -15.28 65.18 -35.30
C PHE A 925 -14.56 65.17 -36.65
N LEU A 926 -14.63 66.28 -37.40
CA LEU A 926 -14.02 66.42 -38.72
C LEU A 926 -12.49 66.25 -38.66
N SER A 927 -11.84 66.87 -37.67
CA SER A 927 -10.39 66.77 -37.47
C SER A 927 -9.95 65.33 -37.17
N ARG A 928 -10.71 64.61 -36.33
CA ARG A 928 -10.40 63.22 -35.98
C ARG A 928 -10.59 62.29 -37.18
N ASN A 929 -11.71 62.38 -37.87
CA ASN A 929 -12.02 61.49 -38.99
C ASN A 929 -11.01 61.68 -40.15
N LEU A 930 -10.71 62.93 -40.53
CA LEU A 930 -9.72 63.21 -41.59
C LEU A 930 -8.30 62.73 -41.24
N ARG A 931 -7.86 62.91 -39.99
CA ARG A 931 -6.57 62.40 -39.52
C ARG A 931 -6.52 60.88 -39.52
N GLN A 932 -7.60 60.23 -39.13
CA GLN A 932 -7.70 58.78 -39.13
C GLN A 932 -7.63 58.22 -40.56
N GLN A 933 -8.36 58.80 -41.51
CA GLN A 933 -8.30 58.40 -42.93
C GLN A 933 -6.87 58.53 -43.49
N LEU A 934 -6.17 59.63 -43.15
CA LEU A 934 -4.76 59.81 -43.53
C LEU A 934 -3.83 58.79 -42.87
N HIS A 935 -4.07 58.43 -41.60
CA HIS A 935 -3.27 57.45 -40.88
C HIS A 935 -3.41 56.04 -41.48
N VAL A 936 -4.64 55.58 -41.71
CA VAL A 936 -4.94 54.29 -42.35
C VAL A 936 -4.26 54.21 -43.72
N ARG A 937 -4.34 55.27 -44.53
CA ARG A 937 -3.65 55.36 -45.83
C ARG A 937 -2.14 55.18 -45.70
N ARG A 938 -1.49 55.87 -44.74
CA ARG A 938 -0.03 55.77 -44.51
C ARG A 938 0.37 54.40 -44.00
N GLN A 939 -0.40 53.82 -43.08
CA GLN A 939 -0.15 52.47 -42.56
C GLN A 939 -0.20 51.42 -43.68
N GLY A 940 -1.20 51.51 -44.57
CA GLY A 940 -1.29 50.65 -45.75
C GLY A 940 -0.06 50.76 -46.67
N GLN A 941 0.48 51.98 -46.85
CA GLN A 941 1.71 52.18 -47.62
C GLN A 941 2.93 51.52 -46.98
N ILE A 942 3.07 51.58 -45.64
CA ILE A 942 4.17 50.94 -44.90
C ILE A 942 4.06 49.41 -44.97
N MET A 943 2.87 48.85 -44.70
CA MET A 943 2.66 47.39 -44.77
C MET A 943 2.95 46.85 -46.17
N ARG A 944 2.55 47.58 -47.22
CA ARG A 944 2.87 47.24 -48.61
C ARG A 944 4.39 47.21 -48.84
N ALA A 945 5.12 48.20 -48.35
CA ALA A 945 6.57 48.28 -48.49
C ALA A 945 7.31 47.17 -47.72
N ALA A 946 6.87 46.85 -46.49
CA ALA A 946 7.45 45.77 -45.69
C ALA A 946 7.20 44.39 -46.31
N SER A 947 5.99 44.14 -46.80
CA SER A 947 5.64 42.89 -47.49
C SER A 947 6.45 42.71 -48.77
N LEU A 948 6.71 43.80 -49.50
CA LEU A 948 7.59 43.79 -50.67
C LEU A 948 9.03 43.39 -50.27
N ALA A 949 9.58 43.99 -49.21
CA ALA A 949 10.93 43.68 -48.74
C ALA A 949 11.08 42.20 -48.35
N GLN A 950 10.09 41.66 -47.63
CA GLN A 950 10.11 40.26 -47.21
C GLN A 950 9.98 39.29 -48.38
N ASN A 951 9.17 39.62 -49.40
CA ASN A 951 9.13 38.85 -50.65
C ASN A 951 10.49 38.84 -51.36
N LEU A 952 11.20 39.97 -51.38
CA LEU A 952 12.53 40.05 -51.98
C LEU A 952 13.56 39.19 -51.23
N GLU A 953 13.52 39.18 -49.90
CA GLU A 953 14.42 38.38 -49.06
C GLU A 953 14.19 36.86 -49.24
N VAL A 954 12.92 36.45 -49.32
CA VAL A 954 12.55 35.05 -49.62
C VAL A 954 13.00 34.66 -51.02
N GLN A 955 12.83 35.54 -52.01
CA GLN A 955 13.36 35.32 -53.35
C GLN A 955 14.88 35.12 -53.31
N GLU A 956 15.64 35.98 -52.62
CA GLU A 956 17.10 35.87 -52.54
C GLU A 956 17.57 34.53 -51.94
N HIS A 957 16.92 34.05 -50.89
CA HIS A 957 17.19 32.74 -50.28
C HIS A 957 16.86 31.57 -51.23
N ALA A 958 15.75 31.68 -51.98
CA ALA A 958 15.39 30.68 -52.98
C ALA A 958 16.42 30.64 -54.12
N TRP A 959 16.88 31.79 -54.61
CA TRP A 959 17.92 31.89 -55.65
C TRP A 959 19.29 31.39 -55.18
N ALA A 960 19.64 31.57 -53.90
CA ALA A 960 20.86 31.02 -53.32
C ALA A 960 20.81 29.48 -53.26
N SER A 961 19.67 28.93 -52.85
CA SER A 961 19.44 27.48 -52.77
C SER A 961 19.45 26.83 -54.15
N LEU A 962 18.81 27.45 -55.15
CA LEU A 962 18.84 26.99 -56.55
C LEU A 962 20.26 26.99 -57.14
N ARG A 963 21.09 28.00 -56.82
CA ARG A 963 22.50 28.02 -57.26
C ARG A 963 23.35 26.94 -56.61
N ALA A 964 23.07 26.58 -55.35
CA ALA A 964 23.82 25.55 -54.62
C ALA A 964 23.58 24.14 -55.16
N MET A 965 22.42 23.87 -55.79
CA MET A 965 22.11 22.55 -56.34
C MET A 965 22.88 22.21 -57.64
N GLY A 966 23.56 23.17 -58.26
CA GLY A 966 24.29 22.99 -59.52
C GLY A 966 23.38 22.79 -60.72
N GLY A 967 23.89 23.08 -61.93
CA GLY A 967 23.13 22.89 -63.18
C GLY A 967 23.52 21.58 -63.88
N VAL A 968 22.54 20.84 -64.39
CA VAL A 968 22.76 19.72 -65.33
C VAL A 968 22.72 20.29 -66.75
N ILE A 969 23.80 20.13 -67.51
CA ILE A 969 23.78 20.37 -68.97
C ILE A 969 23.17 19.12 -69.60
N GLN A 970 22.03 19.28 -70.26
CA GLN A 970 21.32 18.21 -70.95
C GLN A 970 21.88 18.10 -72.37
N ASP A 971 22.61 17.03 -72.67
CA ASP A 971 22.93 16.62 -74.05
C ASP A 971 21.69 15.97 -74.69
N GLU A 972 21.43 16.27 -75.96
CA GLU A 972 20.18 15.94 -76.68
C GLU A 972 19.84 14.43 -76.67
N PRO A 973 18.56 14.04 -76.42
CA PRO A 973 18.16 12.64 -76.43
C PRO A 973 17.78 12.13 -77.83
N ASP A 974 18.27 10.92 -78.11
CA ASP A 974 18.08 10.08 -79.30
C ASP A 974 16.63 9.58 -79.43
N ASP A 975 15.99 9.79 -80.58
CA ASP A 975 14.60 9.44 -80.91
C ASP A 975 14.44 7.93 -81.20
N ASN A 976 14.32 7.08 -80.17
CA ASN A 976 13.57 5.82 -80.25
C ASN A 976 13.61 5.04 -78.93
N ILE A 977 12.52 5.04 -78.16
CA ILE A 977 11.98 3.87 -77.42
C ILE A 977 10.55 4.26 -76.95
N PRO A 978 9.50 3.44 -77.21
CA PRO A 978 8.14 3.69 -76.74
C PRO A 978 7.89 3.13 -75.31
N PRO A 979 6.87 3.65 -74.58
CA PRO A 979 6.74 3.44 -73.14
C PRO A 979 6.04 2.12 -72.77
N PRO A 980 6.41 1.45 -71.66
CA PRO A 980 5.66 0.31 -71.14
C PRO A 980 4.56 0.73 -70.14
N PRO A 981 3.54 -0.14 -69.91
CA PRO A 981 2.24 0.25 -69.38
C PRO A 981 2.05 -0.02 -67.87
N ALA A 982 1.00 0.62 -67.33
CA ALA A 982 0.63 0.69 -65.91
C ALA A 982 0.32 -0.67 -65.25
N ALA A 983 0.79 -0.83 -63.99
CA ALA A 983 0.52 -1.98 -63.12
C ALA A 983 -0.65 -1.71 -62.15
N PRO A 984 -1.48 -2.72 -61.81
CA PRO A 984 -2.63 -2.60 -60.92
C PRO A 984 -2.30 -2.93 -59.45
N ALA A 985 -3.23 -2.53 -58.58
CA ALA A 985 -3.22 -2.59 -57.12
C ALA A 985 -3.20 -4.01 -56.50
N GLY A 986 -2.61 -4.11 -55.31
CA GLY A 986 -2.70 -5.25 -54.40
C GLY A 986 -2.19 -4.90 -53.00
N ASP A 987 -3.08 -5.03 -52.01
CA ASP A 987 -2.87 -4.92 -50.57
C ASP A 987 -1.88 -5.97 -50.03
N THR A 988 -1.07 -5.59 -49.03
CA THR A 988 -0.80 -6.41 -47.81
C THR A 988 -0.05 -5.60 -46.74
N ASP A 989 -0.71 -5.47 -45.59
CA ASP A 989 -0.24 -5.48 -44.19
C ASP A 989 1.12 -4.87 -43.78
N GLU A 990 1.01 -3.82 -42.97
CA GLU A 990 2.05 -3.28 -42.08
C GLU A 990 2.30 -4.16 -40.85
N LYS A 991 3.56 -4.53 -40.61
CA LYS A 991 4.15 -4.46 -39.26
C LYS A 991 5.68 -4.40 -39.30
N ALA A 992 6.18 -3.34 -38.66
CA ALA A 992 7.48 -3.15 -38.02
C ALA A 992 8.54 -2.27 -38.73
N LEU A 993 9.01 -1.28 -37.95
CA LEU A 993 10.32 -0.58 -37.94
C LEU A 993 10.47 0.73 -38.74
N PRO A 994 11.38 1.66 -38.32
CA PRO A 994 10.99 2.94 -37.71
C PRO A 994 11.40 4.21 -38.50
N ASP A 995 10.88 5.35 -38.04
CA ASP A 995 11.35 6.73 -38.20
C ASP A 995 12.38 7.03 -39.31
N GLN A 996 11.89 7.67 -40.38
CA GLN A 996 12.64 8.71 -41.09
C GLN A 996 11.69 9.61 -41.89
N GLN A 997 11.52 10.83 -41.39
CA GLN A 997 10.88 11.95 -42.10
C GLN A 997 11.75 12.37 -43.28
N GLY A 998 11.22 12.30 -44.50
CA GLY A 998 11.96 12.71 -45.68
C GLY A 998 11.23 12.51 -47.01
N ALA A 999 10.00 13.01 -47.15
CA ALA A 999 9.33 13.06 -48.46
C ALA A 999 8.14 14.05 -48.46
N ALA A 1000 8.43 15.35 -48.51
CA ALA A 1000 7.39 16.38 -48.75
C ALA A 1000 7.90 17.56 -49.59
N HIS A 1001 8.89 17.34 -50.49
CA HIS A 1001 9.50 18.41 -51.29
C HIS A 1001 9.49 18.21 -52.81
N ALA A 1002 8.66 17.29 -53.34
CA ALA A 1002 8.55 17.10 -54.79
C ALA A 1002 7.34 17.84 -55.44
N GLY A 1003 6.43 18.44 -54.67
CA GLY A 1003 5.17 19.02 -55.18
C GLY A 1003 5.14 20.54 -55.39
N LEU A 1004 6.25 21.25 -55.17
CA LEU A 1004 6.28 22.73 -55.16
C LEU A 1004 7.06 23.37 -56.32
N ALA A 1005 7.75 22.58 -57.16
CA ALA A 1005 8.56 23.10 -58.25
C ALA A 1005 7.76 23.44 -59.53
N GLU A 1006 6.59 22.84 -59.75
CA GLU A 1006 5.79 23.07 -60.97
C GLU A 1006 4.84 24.29 -60.91
N LYS A 1007 4.60 24.86 -59.72
CA LYS A 1007 3.70 26.03 -59.57
C LYS A 1007 4.41 27.38 -59.63
N VAL A 1008 5.74 27.42 -59.71
CA VAL A 1008 6.53 28.67 -59.67
C VAL A 1008 6.82 29.25 -61.06
N LEU A 1009 6.56 28.51 -62.15
CA LEU A 1009 6.80 28.95 -63.53
C LEU A 1009 5.57 29.50 -64.28
N ALA A 1010 4.42 29.66 -63.63
CA ALA A 1010 3.16 30.03 -64.28
C ALA A 1010 2.53 31.38 -63.85
N LEU A 1011 3.23 32.24 -63.11
CA LEU A 1011 2.70 33.53 -62.66
C LEU A 1011 3.71 34.68 -62.83
N GLU A 1012 4.29 34.79 -64.03
CA GLU A 1012 4.70 36.09 -64.56
C GLU A 1012 3.55 36.64 -65.42
N TYR A 1013 3.21 37.92 -65.24
CA TYR A 1013 2.09 38.70 -65.81
C TYR A 1013 0.74 38.69 -65.07
N ALA A 1014 0.66 39.46 -63.97
CA ALA A 1014 -0.50 40.30 -63.68
C ALA A 1014 -0.10 41.45 -62.74
N ALA A 1015 -0.34 42.70 -63.16
CA ALA A 1015 -0.15 43.89 -62.33
C ALA A 1015 -1.16 43.90 -61.16
N PRO A 1016 -0.80 44.37 -59.95
CA PRO A 1016 -1.73 44.33 -58.82
C PRO A 1016 -2.63 45.57 -58.79
N ASP A 1017 -3.93 45.33 -58.99
CA ASP A 1017 -4.99 46.21 -58.51
C ASP A 1017 -5.16 46.04 -56.99
N VAL A 1018 -5.37 47.16 -56.31
CA VAL A 1018 -5.44 47.27 -54.85
C VAL A 1018 -6.89 47.09 -54.42
N THR A 1019 -7.28 45.90 -53.98
CA THR A 1019 -8.43 45.69 -53.07
C THR A 1019 -8.34 44.31 -52.40
N ASP A 1020 -8.69 44.29 -51.11
CA ASP A 1020 -9.08 43.12 -50.30
C ASP A 1020 -7.99 42.16 -49.79
N LEU A 1021 -7.43 42.52 -48.64
CA LEU A 1021 -6.80 41.59 -47.70
C LEU A 1021 -7.79 41.30 -46.56
N THR A 1022 -8.43 40.12 -46.57
CA THR A 1022 -8.77 39.28 -45.39
C THR A 1022 -9.73 38.15 -45.78
N ALA A 1023 -9.20 37.07 -46.35
CA ALA A 1023 -9.85 35.77 -46.39
C ALA A 1023 -8.76 34.69 -46.32
N ASP A 1024 -8.67 34.01 -45.17
CA ASP A 1024 -8.38 32.56 -45.03
C ASP A 1024 -7.95 32.25 -43.59
N LYS A 1025 -8.93 31.82 -42.78
CA LYS A 1025 -8.73 31.01 -41.55
C LYS A 1025 -10.03 30.23 -41.25
N GLU A 1026 -10.39 29.31 -42.12
CA GLU A 1026 -11.38 28.26 -41.81
C GLU A 1026 -11.00 26.95 -42.50
N ALA A 1027 -10.32 26.06 -41.77
CA ALA A 1027 -10.30 24.62 -42.04
C ALA A 1027 -9.61 23.88 -40.89
N SER A 1028 -10.28 23.74 -39.73
CA SER A 1028 -10.10 22.61 -38.80
C SER A 1028 -10.98 22.78 -37.57
N ARG A 1029 -12.19 22.21 -37.60
CA ARG A 1029 -12.95 21.73 -36.43
C ARG A 1029 -14.29 21.17 -36.89
N THR A 1030 -14.41 19.84 -36.90
CA THR A 1030 -15.64 19.09 -36.59
C THR A 1030 -15.32 17.60 -36.75
N GLN A 1031 -15.36 16.84 -35.65
CA GLN A 1031 -15.91 15.47 -35.57
C GLN A 1031 -15.70 14.86 -34.17
N GLN A 1032 -16.80 14.74 -33.45
CA GLN A 1032 -17.18 13.84 -32.33
C GLN A 1032 -18.69 14.12 -32.16
N ASP A 1033 -19.66 13.22 -32.01
CA ASP A 1033 -19.82 11.76 -31.95
C ASP A 1033 -21.25 11.50 -32.55
N SER A 1034 -21.70 10.31 -32.99
CA SER A 1034 -22.08 9.13 -32.19
C SER A 1034 -23.14 8.32 -33.01
N PRO A 1035 -23.76 7.20 -32.54
CA PRO A 1035 -23.42 5.82 -32.91
C PRO A 1035 -24.59 5.04 -33.57
N ALA A 1036 -24.34 3.79 -34.01
CA ALA A 1036 -25.40 2.81 -34.27
C ALA A 1036 -24.93 1.37 -34.05
N HIS A 1037 -25.71 0.65 -33.23
CA HIS A 1037 -25.71 -0.80 -33.02
C HIS A 1037 -26.37 -1.55 -34.19
N HIS A 1038 -25.83 -2.71 -34.59
CA HIS A 1038 -26.45 -4.06 -34.55
C HIS A 1038 -25.84 -5.03 -35.59
N GLU A 1039 -25.26 -6.12 -35.07
CA GLU A 1039 -25.54 -7.54 -35.39
C GLU A 1039 -25.73 -8.03 -36.84
N LEU A 1040 -24.86 -8.96 -37.30
CA LEU A 1040 -25.10 -10.43 -37.30
C LEU A 1040 -24.05 -11.18 -38.16
N ALA A 1041 -23.34 -12.12 -37.51
CA ALA A 1041 -22.86 -13.44 -37.97
C ALA A 1041 -21.52 -13.83 -37.32
#